data_AF-A0A9X7UXZ0-F1
#
_entry.id   AF-A0A9X7UXZ0-F1
#
_cell.length_a   1.000
_cell.length_b   1.000
_cell.length_c   1.000
_cell.angle_alpha   90.00
_cell.angle_beta   90.00
_cell.angle_gamma   90.00
#
_symmetry.space_group_name_H-M   'P 1'
#
loop_
_entity.id
_entity.type
_entity.pdbx_description
1 polymer ?
#
loop_
_entity_poly.entity_id
_entity_poly.type
_entity_poly.pdbx_seq_one_letter_code
_entity_poly.pdbx_strand_id
1 'polypeptide(L)'
;MKQTSRRSAVFMAAVFMAVTLAGCSGNSSSSSGRQPVTPNYVNGYLGTANIRNATVYAVPVNVQGQPGTELDKLNQQVYLGEVTSSDVQGYYRVRVAQQDIGKAMVLIVQGKDAGTTTAVCELTLGCADGWAYKQAKDVASDFSLTAAVGNVQNNTRININWLTHLAADHAYTSYIDDDDDDDNDNGNGQATTPTEGMFTPFTIERGNIWLSRQFGLSDVVSVRPIAPSEMHNDPGLSAVIRQEGILYGLLLAAGQQLALDADQNEVEWLRDVVAQQRQLGGQLYLNNSSGFSMAALYQAALGIAEQHQQRLQSSSLAVPPQLPAVIEILRNQANQLSALAEGTRSDIRVDAAEINNWVDRFKQAEEFLTDLNQRLLNFSGDDPKTCGLYTGDDCVNSFVDPAYVEKTVDYYDGLEALYRKVGPGLDIAVERLRDHALDFIRCLNGATCISANFNATAKTYSVDRLTLTVKGVLVGLDGEVAGKFNAFDVEITGTQTVSYVNGNGERQTLYVAYQPVKNAGTNTESKARLRLVYNNAFTQPPLTAVDDGSGILPSGYTEALGFDLEWPLVEITFNGEQETLDFYLAAKLIGVKDALEPTSLYHYNLTELSLRTRVQGEPLGSFNEQGVSGDLRNQAELTFSLKPNNAANYYSPTPWPRSADYFQAREGFVADDTTPVRETGLFRYRLLDNQSIVLSATEAGVETRVTANYLEIETPGLGINRFELFTTDDQKMLRKCSIERDEDGRSRELKKICTSPNSVVDDFDLIKDLINGEEDYLGLFAIPGRGAYKPDFPASIDWSDDDDVVIDGILRASFVQGLDQLNLRVAHELVDMVNNVATRAPRAIVNVRVNRPTVDNWEVAIAAGYDYDYLVDVLPTGTRAQSLYLSYLVRDLGGQGDKRFFTELGSLIVFRGGVKLFTNDEKGESIGVTLASRVDYELGDESTPCGYANRDQLVAVAGSCDAVGYITFRNALVAVIREERGVYVARFSDGRFIVLGV
;
A
#
# COMPACT_ATOMS: atom_id res chain seq x y z
N MET A 1 -0.97 -14.37 -24.60
CA MET A 1 -1.11 -15.64 -23.88
C MET A 1 -0.94 -15.41 -22.38
N LYS A 2 -1.90 -15.92 -21.60
CA LYS A 2 -1.78 -16.32 -20.18
C LYS A 2 -0.34 -16.80 -19.87
N GLN A 3 0.30 -16.59 -18.73
CA GLN A 3 -0.21 -16.40 -17.37
C GLN A 3 1.00 -16.24 -16.43
N THR A 4 0.90 -15.30 -15.49
CA THR A 4 1.19 -15.44 -14.04
C THR A 4 2.54 -15.95 -13.51
N SER A 5 3.10 -15.16 -12.58
CA SER A 5 3.42 -15.56 -11.18
C SER A 5 4.13 -14.39 -10.47
N ARG A 6 3.43 -13.41 -9.87
CA ARG A 6 2.89 -13.41 -8.49
C ARG A 6 3.91 -13.80 -7.40
N ARG A 7 4.36 -12.80 -6.62
CA ARG A 7 4.12 -12.65 -5.16
C ARG A 7 5.31 -12.02 -4.43
N SER A 8 5.05 -10.86 -3.83
CA SER A 8 5.43 -10.44 -2.46
C SER A 8 5.84 -8.97 -2.42
N ALA A 9 4.91 -8.06 -2.15
CA ALA A 9 5.22 -6.71 -1.63
C ALA A 9 3.99 -5.85 -1.25
N VAL A 10 2.80 -6.07 -1.81
CA VAL A 10 1.79 -4.99 -1.86
C VAL A 10 0.66 -5.05 -0.80
N PHE A 11 0.77 -5.85 0.26
CA PHE A 11 -0.39 -6.07 1.16
C PHE A 11 -0.20 -5.72 2.65
N MET A 12 0.65 -4.75 3.00
CA MET A 12 0.92 -4.46 4.42
C MET A 12 0.99 -2.99 4.86
N ALA A 13 0.45 -2.04 4.09
CA ALA A 13 0.46 -0.61 4.50
C ALA A 13 -0.92 0.07 4.54
N ALA A 14 -1.97 -0.47 3.92
CA ALA A 14 -3.25 0.24 3.79
C ALA A 14 -4.43 -0.33 4.62
N VAL A 15 -4.26 -1.45 5.33
CA VAL A 15 -5.39 -2.12 6.03
C VAL A 15 -5.25 -2.14 7.57
N PHE A 16 -4.13 -1.68 8.15
CA PHE A 16 -3.92 -1.76 9.61
C PHE A 16 -3.97 -0.44 10.40
N MET A 17 -4.17 0.72 9.76
CA MET A 17 -4.07 2.01 10.45
C MET A 17 -5.39 2.64 10.93
N ALA A 18 -6.55 2.05 10.62
CA ALA A 18 -7.85 2.55 11.09
C ALA A 18 -8.39 1.88 12.37
N VAL A 19 -7.64 0.94 12.96
CA VAL A 19 -8.16 0.00 13.98
C VAL A 19 -7.57 0.21 15.39
N THR A 20 -6.63 1.14 15.59
CA THR A 20 -5.88 1.22 16.86
C THR A 20 -6.23 2.40 17.76
N LEU A 21 -7.16 3.28 17.35
CA LEU A 21 -7.49 4.49 18.10
C LEU A 21 -8.91 4.55 18.68
N ALA A 22 -9.76 3.54 18.44
CA ALA A 22 -11.16 3.53 18.90
C ALA A 22 -11.42 2.71 20.17
N GLY A 23 -10.38 2.36 20.95
CA GLY A 23 -10.50 1.39 22.06
C GLY A 23 -9.88 1.80 23.40
N CYS A 24 -9.40 3.03 23.58
CA CYS A 24 -8.81 3.45 24.86
C CYS A 24 -9.87 4.01 25.85
N SER A 25 -10.81 3.16 26.29
CA SER A 25 -11.40 3.34 27.62
C SER A 25 -10.51 2.62 28.61
N GLY A 26 -9.81 3.38 29.46
CA GLY A 26 -8.84 2.82 30.40
C GLY A 26 -9.45 1.86 31.41
N ASN A 27 -8.90 0.64 31.49
CA ASN A 27 -8.43 0.11 32.76
C ASN A 27 -7.48 -1.09 32.59
N SER A 28 -6.33 -0.97 33.26
CA SER A 28 -5.46 -2.02 33.83
C SER A 28 -5.86 -3.50 33.62
N SER A 29 -5.06 -4.22 32.84
CA SER A 29 -4.27 -5.40 33.27
C SER A 29 -3.79 -6.21 32.05
N SER A 30 -2.48 -6.46 32.03
CA SER A 30 -1.84 -7.44 31.17
C SER A 30 -2.23 -8.85 31.61
N SER A 31 -2.99 -9.57 30.78
CA SER A 31 -2.92 -11.03 30.77
C SER A 31 -3.27 -11.58 29.38
N SER A 32 -2.33 -12.35 28.84
CA SER A 32 -2.51 -13.28 27.73
C SER A 32 -3.59 -14.30 28.05
N GLY A 33 -4.80 -14.05 27.58
CA GLY A 33 -5.91 -15.00 27.59
C GLY A 33 -6.71 -14.86 26.32
N ARG A 34 -6.47 -15.71 25.32
CA ARG A 34 -7.36 -15.87 24.17
C ARG A 34 -8.70 -16.41 24.69
N GLN A 35 -9.62 -15.53 25.06
CA GLN A 35 -11.03 -15.89 25.03
C GLN A 35 -11.45 -16.07 23.56
N PRO A 36 -12.24 -17.09 23.21
CA PRO A 36 -12.81 -17.21 21.88
C PRO A 36 -13.67 -15.98 21.62
N VAL A 37 -13.20 -15.10 20.74
CA VAL A 37 -13.93 -13.90 20.31
C VAL A 37 -15.25 -14.38 19.69
N THR A 38 -16.37 -14.03 20.32
CA THR A 38 -17.70 -14.34 19.80
C THR A 38 -17.82 -13.73 18.41
N PRO A 39 -18.08 -14.52 17.35
CA PRO A 39 -18.16 -13.96 16.01
C PRO A 39 -19.34 -12.99 15.89
N ASN A 40 -19.10 -11.81 15.30
CA ASN A 40 -20.17 -10.87 14.98
C ASN A 40 -20.80 -11.22 13.64
N TYR A 41 -22.10 -10.95 13.53
CA TYR A 41 -22.85 -11.24 12.32
C TYR A 41 -23.75 -10.09 11.93
N VAL A 42 -23.99 -9.98 10.63
CA VAL A 42 -25.12 -9.25 10.06
C VAL A 42 -26.01 -10.27 9.37
N ASN A 43 -27.31 -10.03 9.38
CA ASN A 43 -28.29 -10.91 8.74
C ASN A 43 -29.36 -10.11 8.01
N GLY A 44 -30.12 -10.77 7.14
CA GLY A 44 -31.23 -10.12 6.47
C GLY A 44 -31.86 -11.00 5.40
N TYR A 45 -32.80 -10.43 4.65
CA TYR A 45 -33.50 -11.08 3.55
C TYR A 45 -33.24 -10.36 2.23
N LEU A 46 -33.17 -11.13 1.14
CA LEU A 46 -32.99 -10.61 -0.22
C LEU A 46 -34.35 -10.48 -0.94
N GLY A 47 -34.60 -9.33 -1.57
CA GLY A 47 -35.86 -9.01 -2.25
C GLY A 47 -37.02 -9.00 -1.25
N THR A 48 -38.11 -9.70 -1.57
CA THR A 48 -39.22 -9.95 -0.64
C THR A 48 -38.98 -11.15 0.29
N ALA A 49 -37.74 -11.66 0.36
CA ALA A 49 -37.37 -13.03 0.76
C ALA A 49 -37.58 -14.07 -0.36
N ASN A 50 -37.43 -13.64 -1.62
CA ASN A 50 -37.70 -14.45 -2.82
C ASN A 50 -36.44 -14.76 -3.66
N ILE A 51 -35.29 -14.14 -3.39
CA ILE A 51 -34.03 -14.39 -4.10
C ILE A 51 -33.20 -15.43 -3.36
N ARG A 52 -32.85 -16.51 -4.04
CA ARG A 52 -32.17 -17.69 -3.48
C ARG A 52 -30.79 -17.86 -4.08
N ASN A 53 -29.86 -18.41 -3.31
CA ASN A 53 -28.49 -18.75 -3.72
C ASN A 53 -27.65 -17.58 -4.27
N ALA A 54 -28.08 -16.33 -4.06
CA ALA A 54 -27.30 -15.15 -4.43
C ALA A 54 -26.10 -14.99 -3.50
N THR A 55 -25.00 -14.49 -4.05
CA THR A 55 -23.80 -14.12 -3.30
C THR A 55 -24.01 -12.75 -2.66
N VAL A 56 -23.69 -12.61 -1.37
CA VAL A 56 -23.80 -11.36 -0.62
C VAL A 56 -22.42 -11.00 -0.10
N TYR A 57 -21.95 -9.82 -0.49
CA TYR A 57 -20.72 -9.20 0.00
C TYR A 57 -21.05 -8.16 1.07
N ALA A 58 -20.39 -8.23 2.22
CA ALA A 58 -20.43 -7.22 3.26
C ALA A 58 -19.13 -6.42 3.23
N VAL A 59 -19.18 -5.23 2.64
CA VAL A 59 -17.99 -4.44 2.28
C VAL A 59 -17.94 -3.17 3.13
N PRO A 60 -16.93 -3.00 4.00
CA PRO A 60 -16.77 -1.74 4.72
C PRO A 60 -16.44 -0.60 3.75
N VAL A 61 -16.96 0.59 4.05
CA VAL A 61 -16.62 1.81 3.32
C VAL A 61 -15.21 2.26 3.70
N ASN A 62 -14.37 2.54 2.72
CA ASN A 62 -12.99 2.99 2.92
C ASN A 62 -12.93 4.50 3.25
N VAL A 63 -11.74 5.02 3.52
CA VAL A 63 -11.53 6.44 3.85
C VAL A 63 -11.87 7.41 2.72
N GLN A 64 -12.05 6.92 1.49
CA GLN A 64 -12.46 7.68 0.31
C GLN A 64 -13.97 7.59 0.04
N GLY A 65 -14.74 6.96 0.95
CA GLY A 65 -16.19 6.78 0.76
C GLY A 65 -16.55 5.68 -0.24
N GLN A 66 -15.62 4.82 -0.65
CA GLN A 66 -15.87 3.73 -1.60
C GLN A 66 -15.99 2.37 -0.90
N PRO A 67 -16.80 1.43 -1.41
CA PRO A 67 -16.67 0.02 -1.05
C PRO A 67 -15.26 -0.46 -1.39
N GLY A 68 -14.57 -1.09 -0.44
CA GLY A 68 -13.23 -1.63 -0.69
C GLY A 68 -13.23 -2.68 -1.81
N THR A 69 -12.24 -2.62 -2.71
CA THR A 69 -12.04 -3.62 -3.78
C THR A 69 -10.56 -3.96 -3.96
N GLU A 70 -10.27 -5.19 -4.39
CA GLU A 70 -8.94 -5.68 -4.76
C GLU A 70 -8.96 -6.31 -6.16
N LEU A 71 -7.80 -6.41 -6.79
CA LEU A 71 -7.63 -7.20 -8.02
C LEU A 71 -7.29 -8.65 -7.67
N ASP A 72 -8.01 -9.60 -8.27
CA ASP A 72 -7.81 -11.02 -8.03
C ASP A 72 -6.59 -11.60 -8.80
N LYS A 73 -6.52 -12.92 -8.99
CA LYS A 73 -5.42 -13.57 -9.75
C LYS A 73 -5.48 -13.29 -11.26
N LEU A 74 -6.61 -12.82 -11.73
CA LEU A 74 -6.98 -12.62 -13.13
C LEU A 74 -7.12 -11.13 -13.46
N ASN A 75 -6.66 -10.23 -12.58
CA ASN A 75 -6.83 -8.78 -12.67
C ASN A 75 -8.30 -8.33 -12.73
N GLN A 76 -9.22 -9.10 -12.14
CA GLN A 76 -10.61 -8.69 -11.98
C GLN A 76 -10.82 -8.04 -10.61
N GLN A 77 -11.60 -6.96 -10.59
CA GLN A 77 -11.94 -6.26 -9.35
C GLN A 77 -12.94 -7.10 -8.54
N VAL A 78 -12.58 -7.42 -7.30
CA VAL A 78 -13.37 -8.18 -6.33
C VAL A 78 -13.53 -7.32 -5.07
N TYR A 79 -14.67 -7.40 -4.41
CA TYR A 79 -14.90 -6.63 -3.18
C TYR A 79 -14.08 -7.15 -1.99
N LEU A 80 -13.44 -6.24 -1.26
CA LEU A 80 -12.71 -6.47 -0.02
C LEU A 80 -13.69 -6.55 1.16
N GLY A 81 -14.41 -7.66 1.26
CA GLY A 81 -15.44 -7.86 2.27
C GLY A 81 -15.66 -9.33 2.62
N GLU A 82 -16.46 -9.55 3.65
CA GLU A 82 -16.89 -10.90 4.04
C GLU A 82 -18.00 -11.34 3.09
N VAL A 83 -17.98 -12.61 2.67
CA VAL A 83 -18.90 -13.14 1.66
C VAL A 83 -19.74 -14.29 2.23
N THR A 84 -21.01 -14.33 1.85
CA THR A 84 -21.91 -15.46 2.12
C THR A 84 -22.83 -15.71 0.93
N SER A 85 -23.62 -16.78 0.98
CA SER A 85 -24.77 -16.96 0.09
C SER A 85 -26.08 -16.90 0.87
N SER A 86 -27.15 -16.48 0.20
CA SER A 86 -28.52 -16.60 0.71
C SER A 86 -29.03 -18.04 0.61
N ASP A 87 -29.93 -18.41 1.52
CA ASP A 87 -30.58 -19.72 1.54
C ASP A 87 -31.87 -19.77 0.69
N VAL A 88 -32.61 -20.88 0.82
CA VAL A 88 -33.87 -21.11 0.09
C VAL A 88 -35.02 -20.18 0.50
N GLN A 89 -34.91 -19.53 1.66
CA GLN A 89 -35.83 -18.51 2.15
C GLN A 89 -35.32 -17.09 1.83
N GLY A 90 -34.27 -16.98 1.01
CA GLY A 90 -33.60 -15.72 0.73
C GLY A 90 -32.96 -15.07 1.97
N TYR A 91 -32.80 -15.81 3.05
CA TYR A 91 -32.13 -15.35 4.26
C TYR A 91 -30.61 -15.50 4.11
N TYR A 92 -29.87 -14.51 4.56
CA TYR A 92 -28.41 -14.58 4.61
C TYR A 92 -27.92 -14.22 6.01
N ARG A 93 -26.73 -14.73 6.34
CA ARG A 93 -26.00 -14.37 7.54
C ARG A 93 -24.51 -14.30 7.22
N VAL A 94 -23.97 -13.10 7.23
CA VAL A 94 -22.57 -12.82 6.92
C VAL A 94 -21.81 -12.53 8.21
N ARG A 95 -20.60 -13.06 8.33
CA ARG A 95 -19.72 -12.74 9.45
C ARG A 95 -19.16 -11.33 9.23
N VAL A 96 -19.00 -10.56 10.29
CA VAL A 96 -18.31 -9.26 10.24
C VAL A 96 -17.11 -9.31 11.17
N ALA A 97 -15.96 -8.81 10.71
CA ALA A 97 -14.77 -8.72 11.52
C ALA A 97 -14.99 -7.76 12.70
N GLN A 98 -14.40 -8.05 13.87
CA GLN A 98 -14.54 -7.21 15.07
C GLN A 98 -14.16 -5.75 14.80
N GLN A 99 -13.18 -5.54 13.91
CA GLN A 99 -12.66 -4.23 13.51
C GLN A 99 -13.61 -3.41 12.62
N ASP A 100 -14.63 -4.03 12.03
CA ASP A 100 -15.58 -3.37 11.13
C ASP A 100 -16.92 -3.06 11.81
N ILE A 101 -17.12 -3.53 13.03
CA ILE A 101 -18.23 -3.10 13.88
C ILE A 101 -18.09 -1.60 14.17
N GLY A 102 -19.18 -0.86 13.99
CA GLY A 102 -19.20 0.60 14.13
C GLY A 102 -18.92 1.37 12.85
N LYS A 103 -18.50 0.71 11.76
CA LYS A 103 -18.23 1.36 10.47
C LYS A 103 -19.46 1.42 9.57
N ALA A 104 -19.43 2.32 8.60
CA ALA A 104 -20.34 2.27 7.47
C ALA A 104 -20.01 1.06 6.58
N MET A 105 -21.06 0.41 6.07
CA MET A 105 -20.95 -0.83 5.32
C MET A 105 -21.95 -0.82 4.17
N VAL A 106 -21.49 -1.28 3.01
CA VAL A 106 -22.30 -1.50 1.82
C VAL A 106 -22.42 -3.00 1.61
N LEU A 107 -23.65 -3.48 1.52
CA LEU A 107 -23.95 -4.86 1.20
C LEU A 107 -24.34 -4.95 -0.26
N ILE A 108 -23.63 -5.80 -0.99
CA ILE A 108 -23.77 -5.94 -2.44
C ILE A 108 -24.15 -7.39 -2.73
N VAL A 109 -25.25 -7.57 -3.46
CA VAL A 109 -25.74 -8.87 -3.89
C VAL A 109 -25.37 -9.05 -5.35
N GLN A 110 -24.78 -10.20 -5.69
CA GLN A 110 -24.49 -10.57 -7.08
C GLN A 110 -25.00 -11.98 -7.40
N GLY A 111 -25.32 -12.22 -8.66
CA GLY A 111 -25.53 -13.57 -9.20
C GLY A 111 -24.28 -14.43 -9.02
N LYS A 112 -24.42 -15.69 -8.59
CA LYS A 112 -23.28 -16.56 -8.26
C LYS A 112 -22.66 -17.21 -9.49
N ASP A 113 -23.46 -17.45 -10.53
CA ASP A 113 -23.13 -17.90 -11.90
C ASP A 113 -24.44 -17.99 -12.70
N ALA A 114 -24.41 -17.95 -14.04
CA ALA A 114 -25.60 -18.18 -14.86
C ALA A 114 -26.24 -19.55 -14.53
N GLY A 115 -27.50 -19.57 -14.07
CA GLY A 115 -28.24 -20.79 -13.73
C GLY A 115 -28.21 -21.23 -12.26
N THR A 116 -27.65 -20.42 -11.33
CA THR A 116 -27.57 -20.80 -9.90
C THR A 116 -28.35 -19.88 -8.94
N THR A 117 -28.38 -18.58 -9.22
CA THR A 117 -29.19 -17.62 -8.46
C THR A 117 -30.60 -17.53 -9.05
N THR A 118 -31.62 -17.77 -8.24
CA THR A 118 -33.02 -17.74 -8.71
C THR A 118 -33.85 -16.77 -7.90
N ALA A 119 -34.76 -16.03 -8.54
CA ALA A 119 -35.85 -15.33 -7.88
C ALA A 119 -37.12 -16.18 -7.90
N VAL A 120 -38.12 -15.85 -7.06
CA VAL A 120 -39.45 -16.47 -7.05
C VAL A 120 -40.51 -15.45 -7.46
N CYS A 121 -41.44 -15.86 -8.32
CA CYS A 121 -42.53 -15.01 -8.79
C CYS A 121 -43.61 -14.87 -7.70
N GLU A 122 -43.86 -13.64 -7.26
CA GLU A 122 -44.83 -13.31 -6.22
C GLU A 122 -46.21 -12.96 -6.80
N LEU A 123 -46.34 -12.82 -8.11
CA LEU A 123 -47.59 -12.47 -8.80
C LEU A 123 -48.47 -13.70 -9.03
N THR A 124 -49.73 -13.66 -8.59
CA THR A 124 -50.62 -14.85 -8.65
C THR A 124 -50.99 -15.27 -10.08
N LEU A 125 -50.93 -14.32 -11.02
CA LEU A 125 -51.19 -14.51 -12.45
C LEU A 125 -49.93 -14.86 -13.25
N GLY A 126 -48.76 -14.89 -12.61
CA GLY A 126 -47.45 -15.07 -13.24
C GLY A 126 -46.72 -13.74 -13.48
N CYS A 127 -45.41 -13.86 -13.66
CA CYS A 127 -44.47 -12.78 -13.97
C CYS A 127 -44.08 -12.84 -15.46
N ALA A 128 -43.21 -11.93 -15.91
CA ALA A 128 -42.77 -11.85 -17.32
C ALA A 128 -42.22 -13.19 -17.86
N ASP A 129 -42.26 -13.35 -19.19
CA ASP A 129 -41.86 -14.56 -19.92
C ASP A 129 -42.60 -15.86 -19.53
N GLY A 130 -43.84 -15.77 -19.05
CA GLY A 130 -44.64 -16.94 -18.65
C GLY A 130 -44.16 -17.59 -17.35
N TRP A 131 -43.45 -16.85 -16.51
CA TRP A 131 -42.95 -17.30 -15.22
C TRP A 131 -44.11 -17.50 -14.23
N ALA A 132 -44.43 -18.75 -13.88
CA ALA A 132 -45.61 -19.05 -13.06
C ALA A 132 -45.45 -18.64 -11.59
N TYR A 133 -46.57 -18.37 -10.92
CA TYR A 133 -46.61 -18.08 -9.49
C TYR A 133 -45.90 -19.14 -8.63
N LYS A 134 -45.06 -18.71 -7.67
CA LYS A 134 -44.18 -19.55 -6.82
C LYS A 134 -43.11 -20.37 -7.55
N GLN A 135 -43.02 -20.27 -8.87
CA GLN A 135 -41.93 -20.89 -9.62
C GLN A 135 -40.64 -20.10 -9.35
N ALA A 136 -39.51 -20.79 -9.24
CA ALA A 136 -38.21 -20.16 -9.22
C ALA A 136 -37.66 -20.06 -10.66
N LYS A 137 -37.10 -18.92 -11.03
CA LYS A 137 -36.45 -18.68 -12.32
C LYS A 137 -35.11 -17.98 -12.09
N ASP A 138 -34.15 -18.23 -12.97
CA ASP A 138 -32.84 -17.58 -12.90
C ASP A 138 -32.98 -16.06 -13.01
N VAL A 139 -32.20 -15.35 -12.18
CA VAL A 139 -32.06 -13.89 -12.33
C VAL A 139 -31.16 -13.57 -13.52
N ALA A 140 -31.28 -12.36 -14.06
CA ALA A 140 -30.41 -11.88 -15.14
C ALA A 140 -28.92 -11.93 -14.72
N SER A 141 -28.02 -12.10 -15.69
CA SER A 141 -26.58 -12.24 -15.42
C SER A 141 -25.94 -10.99 -14.81
N ASP A 142 -26.51 -9.81 -15.04
CA ASP A 142 -26.10 -8.51 -14.50
C ASP A 142 -26.89 -8.12 -13.22
N PHE A 143 -27.59 -9.07 -12.61
CA PHE A 143 -28.36 -8.83 -11.39
C PHE A 143 -27.46 -8.35 -10.24
N SER A 144 -27.75 -7.14 -9.75
CA SER A 144 -27.11 -6.56 -8.57
C SER A 144 -28.12 -5.78 -7.73
N LEU A 145 -28.05 -5.95 -6.41
CA LEU A 145 -28.79 -5.13 -5.46
C LEU A 145 -27.86 -4.66 -4.35
N THR A 146 -28.16 -3.48 -3.82
CA THR A 146 -27.30 -2.81 -2.84
C THR A 146 -28.13 -2.37 -1.65
N ALA A 147 -27.54 -2.43 -0.45
CA ALA A 147 -28.03 -1.73 0.72
C ALA A 147 -26.83 -1.10 1.44
N ALA A 148 -27.02 0.04 2.08
CA ALA A 148 -25.97 0.69 2.85
C ALA A 148 -26.46 0.99 4.27
N VAL A 149 -25.57 0.82 5.25
CA VAL A 149 -25.80 1.21 6.65
C VAL A 149 -24.68 2.10 7.16
N GLY A 150 -25.01 3.17 7.88
CA GLY A 150 -24.02 4.12 8.38
C GLY A 150 -23.24 3.59 9.58
N ASN A 151 -23.80 2.62 10.30
CA ASN A 151 -23.17 2.01 11.47
C ASN A 151 -23.61 0.55 11.65
N VAL A 152 -22.72 -0.39 11.34
CA VAL A 152 -22.99 -1.82 11.51
C VAL A 152 -22.75 -2.28 12.96
N GLN A 153 -23.69 -3.04 13.54
CA GLN A 153 -23.58 -3.62 14.88
C GLN A 153 -23.74 -5.14 14.82
N ASN A 154 -23.36 -5.83 15.90
CA ASN A 154 -23.56 -7.26 15.96
C ASN A 154 -25.06 -7.60 15.95
N ASN A 155 -25.43 -8.51 15.06
CA ASN A 155 -26.77 -9.00 14.80
C ASN A 155 -27.74 -7.94 14.23
N THR A 156 -27.22 -6.87 13.64
CA THR A 156 -28.04 -5.91 12.86
C THR A 156 -28.72 -6.64 11.69
N ARG A 157 -30.01 -6.36 11.50
CA ARG A 157 -30.77 -6.83 10.34
C ARG A 157 -30.68 -5.82 9.21
N ILE A 158 -30.25 -6.25 8.03
CA ILE A 158 -30.10 -5.44 6.83
C ILE A 158 -30.76 -6.17 5.67
N ASN A 159 -31.98 -5.79 5.31
CA ASN A 159 -32.64 -6.36 4.14
C ASN A 159 -32.07 -5.71 2.87
N ILE A 160 -31.94 -6.49 1.80
CA ILE A 160 -31.38 -6.01 0.53
C ILE A 160 -32.41 -6.23 -0.57
N ASN A 161 -32.98 -5.15 -1.10
CA ASN A 161 -34.03 -5.15 -2.10
C ASN A 161 -33.92 -3.91 -3.00
N TRP A 162 -34.85 -3.73 -3.94
CA TRP A 162 -34.80 -2.60 -4.86
C TRP A 162 -35.01 -1.25 -4.16
N LEU A 163 -35.76 -1.19 -3.05
CA LEU A 163 -35.93 0.04 -2.26
C LEU A 163 -34.66 0.43 -1.50
N THR A 164 -33.97 -0.54 -0.89
CA THR A 164 -32.66 -0.26 -0.27
C THR A 164 -31.58 0.05 -1.31
N HIS A 165 -31.75 -0.42 -2.55
CA HIS A 165 -30.88 -0.06 -3.66
C HIS A 165 -31.08 1.40 -4.08
N LEU A 166 -32.31 1.88 -4.19
CA LEU A 166 -32.59 3.32 -4.39
C LEU A 166 -32.09 4.18 -3.22
N ALA A 167 -32.14 3.66 -1.99
CA ALA A 167 -31.60 4.36 -0.81
C ALA A 167 -30.07 4.46 -0.86
N ALA A 168 -29.39 3.36 -1.21
CA ALA A 168 -27.94 3.34 -1.40
C ALA A 168 -27.51 4.23 -2.58
N ASP A 169 -28.27 4.23 -3.68
CA ASP A 169 -28.02 5.09 -4.84
C ASP A 169 -28.13 6.57 -4.48
N HIS A 170 -29.19 6.95 -3.75
CA HIS A 170 -29.34 8.31 -3.24
C HIS A 170 -28.24 8.67 -2.24
N ALA A 171 -27.85 7.75 -1.34
CA ALA A 171 -26.74 7.98 -0.42
C ALA A 171 -25.40 8.22 -1.14
N TYR A 172 -25.18 7.56 -2.27
CA TYR A 172 -23.99 7.70 -3.10
C TYR A 172 -23.98 9.01 -3.93
N THR A 173 -25.16 9.52 -4.28
CA THR A 173 -25.36 10.68 -5.18
C THR A 173 -25.79 11.97 -4.47
N SER A 174 -26.28 11.92 -3.23
CA SER A 174 -26.79 13.07 -2.44
C SER A 174 -25.73 14.08 -1.99
N TYR A 175 -24.48 13.93 -2.43
CA TYR A 175 -23.41 14.93 -2.26
C TYR A 175 -23.51 16.08 -3.28
N ILE A 176 -24.59 16.15 -4.09
CA ILE A 176 -24.87 17.27 -4.99
C ILE A 176 -25.12 18.54 -4.14
N ASP A 177 -24.35 19.61 -4.38
CA ASP A 177 -24.55 20.95 -3.88
C ASP A 177 -26.00 21.32 -4.26
N ASP A 178 -26.88 21.46 -3.27
CA ASP A 178 -28.22 22.05 -3.44
C ASP A 178 -28.02 23.55 -3.74
N ASP A 179 -27.60 23.90 -4.96
CA ASP A 179 -27.87 25.23 -5.52
C ASP A 179 -29.27 25.16 -6.13
N ASP A 180 -30.28 25.25 -5.26
CA ASP A 180 -31.70 25.46 -5.63
C ASP A 180 -31.97 26.94 -6.00
N ASP A 181 -30.92 27.71 -6.33
CA ASP A 181 -31.01 29.10 -6.80
C ASP A 181 -31.10 29.11 -8.33
N ASP A 182 -32.30 28.83 -8.81
CA ASP A 182 -32.76 28.93 -10.20
C ASP A 182 -32.92 30.41 -10.64
N ASP A 183 -32.00 31.30 -10.24
CA ASP A 183 -31.99 32.71 -10.64
C ASP A 183 -30.85 32.98 -11.63
N ASN A 184 -31.24 32.99 -12.90
CA ASN A 184 -30.42 33.25 -14.06
C ASN A 184 -29.62 34.57 -14.02
N ASP A 185 -28.61 34.57 -14.89
CA ASP A 185 -28.11 35.74 -15.64
C ASP A 185 -26.85 36.42 -15.09
N ASN A 186 -25.69 35.76 -15.32
CA ASN A 186 -24.54 36.36 -16.02
C ASN A 186 -23.42 35.31 -16.14
N GLY A 187 -22.93 35.12 -17.37
CA GLY A 187 -21.95 34.09 -17.75
C GLY A 187 -20.70 34.02 -16.87
N ASN A 188 -20.72 33.08 -15.92
CA ASN A 188 -19.60 32.37 -15.29
C ASN A 188 -20.13 31.20 -14.43
N GLY A 189 -21.19 30.54 -14.90
CA GLY A 189 -21.83 29.42 -14.21
C GLY A 189 -20.97 28.16 -14.28
N GLN A 190 -20.18 27.94 -13.24
CA GLN A 190 -19.76 26.62 -12.75
C GLN A 190 -19.21 26.82 -11.33
N ALA A 191 -20.10 26.96 -10.35
CA ALA A 191 -19.79 26.43 -9.02
C ALA A 191 -19.93 24.91 -9.11
N THR A 192 -18.81 24.23 -8.90
CA THR A 192 -18.74 22.98 -8.12
C THR A 192 -19.77 21.91 -8.45
N THR A 193 -19.65 21.25 -9.60
CA THR A 193 -20.22 19.90 -9.76
C THR A 193 -19.56 19.00 -8.73
N PRO A 194 -20.29 18.44 -7.75
CA PRO A 194 -19.70 17.47 -6.84
C PRO A 194 -19.42 16.20 -7.63
N THR A 195 -18.31 15.53 -7.36
CA THR A 195 -18.16 14.19 -7.94
C THR A 195 -19.21 13.31 -7.28
N GLU A 196 -20.09 12.76 -8.12
CA GLU A 196 -20.91 11.62 -7.78
C GLU A 196 -20.03 10.59 -7.08
N GLY A 197 -20.52 10.03 -5.98
CA GLY A 197 -20.09 8.70 -5.60
C GLY A 197 -19.25 8.56 -4.35
N MET A 198 -19.77 9.00 -3.20
CA MET A 198 -19.17 8.61 -1.92
C MET A 198 -20.24 8.22 -0.91
N PHE A 199 -20.03 7.09 -0.25
CA PHE A 199 -20.75 6.72 0.94
C PHE A 199 -20.13 7.40 2.16
N THR A 200 -20.94 8.18 2.88
CA THR A 200 -20.63 8.60 4.24
C THR A 200 -21.70 8.01 5.16
N PRO A 201 -21.39 7.76 6.44
CA PRO A 201 -22.43 7.38 7.38
C PRO A 201 -23.64 8.33 7.36
N PHE A 202 -23.39 9.63 7.21
CA PHE A 202 -24.45 10.64 7.14
C PHE A 202 -25.33 10.51 5.90
N THR A 203 -24.73 10.43 4.70
CA THR A 203 -25.51 10.29 3.46
C THR A 203 -26.27 8.97 3.40
N ILE A 204 -25.72 7.91 4.00
CA ILE A 204 -26.41 6.63 4.16
C ILE A 204 -27.65 6.76 5.03
N GLU A 205 -27.53 7.32 6.24
CA GLU A 205 -28.68 7.50 7.13
C GLU A 205 -29.72 8.44 6.51
N ARG A 206 -29.28 9.53 5.86
CA ARG A 206 -30.16 10.45 5.12
C ARG A 206 -30.91 9.70 4.03
N GLY A 207 -30.23 8.90 3.20
CA GLY A 207 -30.85 8.11 2.15
C GLY A 207 -31.87 7.08 2.67
N ASN A 208 -31.53 6.38 3.75
CA ASN A 208 -32.45 5.42 4.36
C ASN A 208 -33.72 6.10 4.91
N ILE A 209 -33.59 7.25 5.58
CA ILE A 209 -34.75 8.03 6.07
C ILE A 209 -35.57 8.58 4.90
N TRP A 210 -34.90 9.12 3.87
CA TRP A 210 -35.54 9.68 2.69
C TRP A 210 -36.46 8.67 2.01
N LEU A 211 -35.92 7.49 1.70
CA LEU A 211 -36.70 6.42 1.07
C LEU A 211 -37.77 5.89 2.04
N SER A 212 -37.50 5.78 3.34
CA SER A 212 -38.53 5.38 4.31
C SER A 212 -39.74 6.33 4.31
N ARG A 213 -39.50 7.65 4.27
CA ARG A 213 -40.57 8.66 4.16
C ARG A 213 -41.30 8.62 2.82
N GLN A 214 -40.54 8.51 1.72
CA GLN A 214 -41.09 8.42 0.37
C GLN A 214 -42.13 7.30 0.27
N PHE A 215 -41.83 6.12 0.85
CA PHE A 215 -42.68 4.93 0.76
C PHE A 215 -43.60 4.70 1.98
N GLY A 216 -43.59 5.59 2.97
CA GLY A 216 -44.43 5.48 4.17
C GLY A 216 -44.09 4.29 5.07
N LEU A 217 -42.81 3.92 5.14
CA LEU A 217 -42.28 2.83 5.97
C LEU A 217 -41.52 3.40 7.17
N SER A 218 -41.43 2.65 8.27
CA SER A 218 -40.65 3.08 9.45
C SER A 218 -39.14 3.00 9.20
N ASP A 219 -38.67 1.94 8.54
CA ASP A 219 -37.28 1.76 8.13
C ASP A 219 -37.16 0.73 7.00
N VAL A 220 -36.69 1.16 5.83
CA VAL A 220 -36.44 0.29 4.66
C VAL A 220 -35.34 -0.75 4.89
N VAL A 221 -34.44 -0.54 5.86
CA VAL A 221 -33.30 -1.44 6.10
C VAL A 221 -33.68 -2.59 7.03
N SER A 222 -34.24 -2.30 8.20
CA SER A 222 -34.40 -3.31 9.26
C SER A 222 -35.76 -4.02 9.26
N VAL A 223 -36.83 -3.40 8.75
CA VAL A 223 -38.18 -4.00 8.72
C VAL A 223 -38.18 -5.23 7.81
N ARG A 224 -38.57 -6.39 8.35
CA ARG A 224 -38.62 -7.64 7.57
C ARG A 224 -39.79 -7.58 6.56
N PRO A 225 -39.52 -7.62 5.24
CA PRO A 225 -40.59 -7.78 4.26
C PRO A 225 -41.19 -9.19 4.35
N ILE A 226 -42.50 -9.31 4.12
CA ILE A 226 -43.20 -10.60 4.07
C ILE A 226 -43.65 -10.82 2.62
N ALA A 227 -43.02 -11.77 1.93
CA ALA A 227 -43.40 -12.18 0.59
C ALA A 227 -44.90 -12.51 0.50
N PRO A 228 -45.61 -12.05 -0.55
CA PRO A 228 -47.00 -12.42 -0.78
C PRO A 228 -47.26 -13.93 -0.74
N SER A 229 -46.36 -14.73 -1.32
CA SER A 229 -46.41 -16.19 -1.31
C SER A 229 -46.35 -16.84 0.09
N GLU A 230 -45.78 -16.14 1.07
CA GLU A 230 -45.50 -16.60 2.44
C GLU A 230 -46.41 -15.94 3.49
N MET A 231 -47.32 -15.03 3.10
CA MET A 231 -48.17 -14.27 4.04
C MET A 231 -49.00 -15.14 4.99
N HIS A 232 -49.44 -16.30 4.52
CA HIS A 232 -50.23 -17.27 5.28
C HIS A 232 -49.46 -17.94 6.41
N ASN A 233 -48.13 -17.98 6.32
CA ASN A 233 -47.27 -18.50 7.38
C ASN A 233 -47.21 -17.50 8.54
N ASP A 234 -47.14 -18.00 9.77
CA ASP A 234 -46.94 -17.14 10.95
C ASP A 234 -45.42 -16.96 11.18
N PRO A 235 -44.87 -15.76 10.92
CA PRO A 235 -43.45 -15.50 11.14
C PRO A 235 -43.12 -15.28 12.62
N GLY A 236 -44.08 -15.35 13.54
CA GLY A 236 -43.88 -15.08 14.98
C GLY A 236 -43.69 -13.59 15.29
N LEU A 237 -44.21 -12.70 14.44
CA LEU A 237 -44.10 -11.24 14.58
C LEU A 237 -45.33 -10.66 15.30
N SER A 238 -45.15 -9.54 16.00
CA SER A 238 -46.27 -8.80 16.58
C SER A 238 -47.22 -8.30 15.49
N ALA A 239 -48.49 -8.04 15.82
CA ALA A 239 -49.49 -7.62 14.83
C ALA A 239 -49.10 -6.36 14.05
N VAL A 240 -48.46 -5.38 14.72
CA VAL A 240 -48.01 -4.12 14.09
C VAL A 240 -46.86 -4.39 13.11
N ILE A 241 -45.82 -5.11 13.55
CA ILE A 241 -44.65 -5.44 12.71
C ILE A 241 -45.07 -6.34 11.54
N ARG A 242 -46.02 -7.26 11.76
CA ARG A 242 -46.56 -8.11 10.69
C ARG A 242 -47.37 -7.30 9.67
N GLN A 243 -48.17 -6.32 10.11
CA GLN A 243 -48.92 -5.45 9.20
C GLN A 243 -47.97 -4.65 8.31
N GLU A 244 -46.93 -4.03 8.89
CA GLU A 244 -45.93 -3.28 8.14
C GLU A 244 -45.10 -4.18 7.22
N GLY A 245 -44.69 -5.37 7.69
CA GLY A 245 -43.98 -6.34 6.87
C GLY A 245 -44.79 -6.84 5.66
N ILE A 246 -46.12 -7.00 5.80
CA ILE A 246 -47.04 -7.32 4.70
C ILE A 246 -47.11 -6.15 3.71
N LEU A 247 -47.28 -4.91 4.19
CA LEU A 247 -47.27 -3.71 3.34
C LEU A 247 -45.96 -3.60 2.56
N TYR A 248 -44.83 -3.72 3.25
CA TYR A 248 -43.52 -3.63 2.64
C TYR A 248 -43.29 -4.73 1.60
N GLY A 249 -43.65 -5.97 1.91
CA GLY A 249 -43.56 -7.08 0.96
C GLY A 249 -44.43 -6.89 -0.29
N LEU A 250 -45.61 -6.28 -0.17
CA LEU A 250 -46.48 -5.95 -1.31
C LEU A 250 -45.90 -4.83 -2.18
N LEU A 251 -45.36 -3.77 -1.56
CA LEU A 251 -44.68 -2.70 -2.30
C LEU A 251 -43.47 -3.24 -3.07
N LEU A 252 -42.69 -4.14 -2.46
CA LEU A 252 -41.57 -4.76 -3.14
C LEU A 252 -42.01 -5.66 -4.30
N ALA A 253 -43.06 -6.49 -4.10
CA ALA A 253 -43.61 -7.35 -5.14
C ALA A 253 -44.27 -6.57 -6.29
N ALA A 254 -44.78 -5.36 -6.04
CA ALA A 254 -45.32 -4.48 -7.06
C ALA A 254 -44.28 -4.09 -8.11
N GLY A 255 -42.98 -4.09 -7.78
CA GLY A 255 -41.90 -3.93 -8.77
C GLY A 255 -41.94 -5.01 -9.86
N GLN A 256 -42.25 -6.27 -9.51
CA GLN A 256 -42.39 -7.35 -10.50
C GLN A 256 -43.58 -7.10 -11.44
N GLN A 257 -44.67 -6.55 -10.91
CA GLN A 257 -45.86 -6.21 -11.71
C GLN A 257 -45.55 -5.05 -12.66
N LEU A 258 -44.87 -4.00 -12.17
CA LEU A 258 -44.51 -2.86 -13.00
C LEU A 258 -43.49 -3.22 -14.09
N ALA A 259 -42.53 -4.10 -13.80
CA ALA A 259 -41.62 -4.64 -14.81
C ALA A 259 -42.39 -5.45 -15.88
N LEU A 260 -43.34 -6.29 -15.46
CA LEU A 260 -44.24 -7.01 -16.37
C LEU A 260 -45.08 -6.05 -17.24
N ASP A 261 -45.65 -5.01 -16.65
CA ASP A 261 -46.47 -4.02 -17.37
C ASP A 261 -45.65 -3.20 -18.37
N ALA A 262 -44.33 -3.04 -18.12
CA ALA A 262 -43.38 -2.37 -18.98
C ALA A 262 -42.75 -3.27 -20.06
N ASP A 263 -43.07 -4.57 -20.09
CA ASP A 263 -42.42 -5.58 -20.96
C ASP A 263 -40.89 -5.63 -20.78
N GLN A 264 -40.43 -5.47 -19.53
CA GLN A 264 -39.02 -5.46 -19.14
C GLN A 264 -38.74 -6.55 -18.10
N ASN A 265 -37.47 -6.95 -17.97
CA ASN A 265 -37.06 -7.71 -16.79
C ASN A 265 -36.85 -6.78 -15.57
N GLU A 266 -36.81 -7.35 -14.36
CA GLU A 266 -36.70 -6.57 -13.12
C GLU A 266 -35.43 -5.72 -13.01
N VAL A 267 -34.32 -6.12 -13.65
CA VAL A 267 -33.04 -5.38 -13.64
C VAL A 267 -33.10 -4.16 -14.56
N GLU A 268 -33.66 -4.33 -15.76
CA GLU A 268 -33.91 -3.24 -16.71
C GLU A 268 -34.86 -2.20 -16.12
N TRP A 269 -35.98 -2.66 -15.56
CA TRP A 269 -36.94 -1.79 -14.89
C TRP A 269 -36.31 -1.00 -13.74
N LEU A 270 -35.54 -1.67 -12.86
CA LEU A 270 -34.87 -0.98 -11.75
C LEU A 270 -33.85 0.06 -12.25
N ARG A 271 -33.13 -0.23 -13.33
CA ARG A 271 -32.18 0.72 -13.95
C ARG A 271 -32.90 1.99 -14.41
N ASP A 272 -34.07 1.85 -15.02
CA ASP A 272 -34.89 3.00 -15.45
C ASP A 272 -35.41 3.81 -14.26
N VAL A 273 -35.83 3.14 -13.18
CA VAL A 273 -36.24 3.81 -11.92
C VAL A 273 -35.08 4.58 -11.28
N VAL A 274 -33.89 3.98 -11.20
CA VAL A 274 -32.67 4.63 -10.69
C VAL A 274 -32.32 5.85 -11.55
N ALA A 275 -32.33 5.71 -12.87
CA ALA A 275 -32.05 6.81 -13.79
C ALA A 275 -33.04 7.97 -13.60
N GLN A 276 -34.33 7.66 -13.46
CA GLN A 276 -35.37 8.64 -13.18
C GLN A 276 -35.15 9.32 -11.81
N GLN A 277 -34.84 8.56 -10.76
CA GLN A 277 -34.57 9.11 -9.42
C GLN A 277 -33.40 10.10 -9.46
N ARG A 278 -32.30 9.75 -10.14
CA ARG A 278 -31.14 10.63 -10.30
C ARG A 278 -31.49 11.90 -11.06
N GLN A 279 -32.24 11.78 -12.16
CA GLN A 279 -32.71 12.94 -12.94
C GLN A 279 -33.58 13.90 -12.11
N LEU A 280 -34.31 13.37 -11.13
CA LEU A 280 -35.21 14.12 -10.26
C LEU A 280 -34.58 14.48 -8.90
N GLY A 281 -33.26 14.41 -8.74
CA GLY A 281 -32.58 14.81 -7.51
C GLY A 281 -32.96 13.96 -6.28
N GLY A 282 -33.29 12.68 -6.48
CA GLY A 282 -33.74 11.79 -5.40
C GLY A 282 -35.26 11.73 -5.21
N GLN A 283 -36.03 12.60 -5.88
CA GLN A 283 -37.51 12.56 -5.86
C GLN A 283 -38.06 11.56 -6.87
N LEU A 284 -39.35 11.22 -6.73
CA LEU A 284 -40.08 10.36 -7.66
C LEU A 284 -41.42 11.01 -8.02
N TYR A 285 -42.00 10.66 -9.16
CA TYR A 285 -43.34 11.11 -9.50
C TYR A 285 -44.37 10.49 -8.55
N LEU A 286 -45.23 11.32 -7.94
CA LEU A 286 -46.38 10.87 -7.17
C LEU A 286 -47.46 10.31 -8.11
N ASN A 287 -47.71 11.01 -9.22
CA ASN A 287 -48.58 10.54 -10.30
C ASN A 287 -47.96 10.93 -11.66
N ASN A 288 -47.85 9.96 -12.56
CA ASN A 288 -47.41 10.21 -13.93
C ASN A 288 -47.89 9.09 -14.85
N SER A 289 -48.19 9.44 -16.10
CA SER A 289 -48.60 8.50 -17.15
C SER A 289 -47.42 7.84 -17.88
N SER A 290 -46.22 8.44 -17.79
CA SER A 290 -44.98 7.91 -18.36
C SER A 290 -43.93 7.59 -17.29
N GLY A 291 -43.24 6.46 -17.43
CA GLY A 291 -42.22 6.04 -16.47
C GLY A 291 -42.78 5.63 -15.09
N PHE A 292 -41.91 5.61 -14.09
CA PHE A 292 -42.28 5.13 -12.74
C PHE A 292 -43.02 6.22 -11.95
N SER A 293 -44.15 5.85 -11.34
CA SER A 293 -44.86 6.70 -10.38
C SER A 293 -45.33 5.93 -9.16
N MET A 294 -45.43 6.64 -8.03
CA MET A 294 -45.93 6.08 -6.78
C MET A 294 -47.39 5.61 -6.91
N ALA A 295 -48.22 6.35 -7.67
CA ALA A 295 -49.59 5.94 -7.98
C ALA A 295 -49.62 4.54 -8.62
N ALA A 296 -48.80 4.29 -9.65
CA ALA A 296 -48.73 2.99 -10.32
C ALA A 296 -48.26 1.88 -9.38
N LEU A 297 -47.25 2.16 -8.53
CA LEU A 297 -46.76 1.20 -7.54
C LEU A 297 -47.83 0.80 -6.53
N TYR A 298 -48.53 1.76 -5.94
CA TYR A 298 -49.56 1.49 -4.93
C TYR A 298 -50.79 0.80 -5.53
N GLN A 299 -51.14 1.10 -6.78
CA GLN A 299 -52.18 0.37 -7.52
C GLN A 299 -51.78 -1.07 -7.79
N ALA A 300 -50.54 -1.31 -8.24
CA ALA A 300 -50.01 -2.66 -8.44
C ALA A 300 -49.97 -3.46 -7.13
N ALA A 301 -49.48 -2.86 -6.05
CA ALA A 301 -49.48 -3.48 -4.72
C ALA A 301 -50.89 -3.84 -4.23
N LEU A 302 -51.88 -2.96 -4.43
CA LEU A 302 -53.28 -3.21 -4.10
C LEU A 302 -53.82 -4.41 -4.89
N GLY A 303 -53.59 -4.44 -6.21
CA GLY A 303 -54.02 -5.52 -7.08
C GLY A 303 -53.45 -6.87 -6.64
N ILE A 304 -52.16 -6.91 -6.31
CA ILE A 304 -51.50 -8.10 -5.75
C ILE A 304 -52.17 -8.51 -4.44
N ALA A 305 -52.40 -7.57 -3.51
CA ALA A 305 -52.98 -7.86 -2.20
C ALA A 305 -54.38 -8.49 -2.30
N GLU A 306 -55.24 -7.93 -3.16
CA GLU A 306 -56.62 -8.43 -3.38
C GLU A 306 -56.62 -9.81 -4.05
N GLN A 307 -55.75 -10.03 -5.04
CA GLN A 307 -55.60 -11.33 -5.70
C GLN A 307 -55.11 -12.41 -4.72
N HIS A 308 -54.12 -12.09 -3.87
CA HIS A 308 -53.63 -13.00 -2.85
C HIS A 308 -54.68 -13.29 -1.78
N GLN A 309 -55.46 -12.30 -1.34
CA GLN A 309 -56.57 -12.52 -0.42
C GLN A 309 -57.60 -13.51 -1.00
N GLN A 310 -58.00 -13.30 -2.26
CA GLN A 310 -58.93 -14.21 -2.95
C GLN A 310 -58.35 -15.62 -3.10
N ARG A 311 -57.06 -15.74 -3.41
CA ARG A 311 -56.37 -17.02 -3.53
C ARG A 311 -56.29 -17.78 -2.20
N LEU A 312 -55.98 -17.10 -1.09
CA LEU A 312 -55.94 -17.72 0.23
C LEU A 312 -57.33 -18.25 0.62
N GLN A 313 -58.37 -17.45 0.37
CA GLN A 313 -59.76 -17.85 0.59
C GLN A 313 -60.17 -19.05 -0.27
N SER A 314 -59.84 -19.05 -1.56
CA SER A 314 -60.20 -20.16 -2.47
C SER A 314 -59.40 -21.43 -2.22
N SER A 315 -58.18 -21.30 -1.65
CA SER A 315 -57.31 -22.43 -1.30
C SER A 315 -57.52 -22.94 0.13
N SER A 316 -58.51 -22.42 0.88
CA SER A 316 -58.77 -22.74 2.30
C SER A 316 -57.55 -22.52 3.21
N LEU A 317 -56.67 -21.58 2.86
CA LEU A 317 -55.53 -21.17 3.68
C LEU A 317 -55.93 -20.01 4.60
N ALA A 318 -55.28 -19.91 5.76
CA ALA A 318 -55.56 -18.84 6.72
C ALA A 318 -55.19 -17.46 6.12
N VAL A 319 -56.17 -16.55 6.08
CA VAL A 319 -55.93 -15.15 5.71
C VAL A 319 -55.39 -14.41 6.94
N PRO A 320 -54.22 -13.75 6.87
CA PRO A 320 -53.69 -12.99 7.98
C PRO A 320 -54.68 -11.89 8.41
N PRO A 321 -54.97 -11.75 9.73
CA PRO A 321 -55.89 -10.73 10.22
C PRO A 321 -55.51 -9.29 9.85
N GLN A 322 -54.21 -9.04 9.59
CA GLN A 322 -53.68 -7.74 9.21
C GLN A 322 -53.88 -7.41 7.72
N LEU A 323 -54.06 -8.42 6.85
CA LEU A 323 -54.12 -8.21 5.39
C LEU A 323 -55.30 -7.29 4.96
N PRO A 324 -56.53 -7.43 5.49
CA PRO A 324 -57.61 -6.49 5.17
C PRO A 324 -57.29 -5.03 5.51
N ALA A 325 -56.58 -4.78 6.61
CA ALA A 325 -56.15 -3.44 7.00
C ALA A 325 -55.09 -2.89 6.02
N VAL A 326 -54.15 -3.73 5.59
CA VAL A 326 -53.15 -3.34 4.57
C VAL A 326 -53.81 -3.03 3.22
N ILE A 327 -54.80 -3.83 2.78
CA ILE A 327 -55.56 -3.56 1.56
C ILE A 327 -56.21 -2.18 1.62
N GLU A 328 -56.80 -1.81 2.75
CA GLU A 328 -57.43 -0.51 2.91
C GLU A 328 -56.41 0.64 2.93
N ILE A 329 -55.22 0.44 3.51
CA ILE A 329 -54.11 1.41 3.44
C ILE A 329 -53.69 1.61 1.98
N LEU A 330 -53.43 0.53 1.25
CA LEU A 330 -53.01 0.58 -0.16
C LEU A 330 -54.07 1.25 -1.04
N ARG A 331 -55.35 0.92 -0.84
CA ARG A 331 -56.46 1.51 -1.59
C ARG A 331 -56.57 3.01 -1.36
N ASN A 332 -56.47 3.45 -0.11
CA ASN A 332 -56.53 4.87 0.21
C ASN A 332 -55.33 5.63 -0.39
N GLN A 333 -54.12 5.10 -0.30
CA GLN A 333 -52.93 5.70 -0.91
C GLN A 333 -53.00 5.74 -2.43
N ALA A 334 -53.38 4.64 -3.07
CA ALA A 334 -53.54 4.58 -4.53
C ALA A 334 -54.55 5.62 -5.03
N ASN A 335 -55.73 5.72 -4.39
CA ASN A 335 -56.76 6.70 -4.76
C ASN A 335 -56.29 8.15 -4.54
N GLN A 336 -55.57 8.42 -3.46
CA GLN A 336 -55.04 9.75 -3.18
C GLN A 336 -53.99 10.17 -4.20
N LEU A 337 -53.03 9.29 -4.51
CA LEU A 337 -51.96 9.56 -5.47
C LEU A 337 -52.51 9.73 -6.89
N SER A 338 -53.42 8.87 -7.33
CA SER A 338 -54.02 8.96 -8.67
C SER A 338 -54.91 10.18 -8.89
N ALA A 339 -55.34 10.85 -7.82
CA ALA A 339 -56.11 12.10 -7.90
C ALA A 339 -55.20 13.34 -8.11
N LEU A 340 -53.89 13.21 -7.95
CA LEU A 340 -52.93 14.29 -8.19
C LEU A 340 -52.75 14.54 -9.69
N ALA A 341 -52.31 15.75 -10.06
CA ALA A 341 -52.00 16.06 -11.46
C ALA A 341 -50.81 15.24 -11.96
N GLU A 342 -50.79 14.89 -13.25
CA GLU A 342 -49.63 14.24 -13.87
C GLU A 342 -48.38 15.10 -13.76
N GLY A 343 -47.23 14.45 -13.54
CA GLY A 343 -45.95 15.12 -13.36
C GLY A 343 -45.70 15.68 -11.95
N THR A 344 -46.67 15.54 -11.02
CA THR A 344 -46.47 15.92 -9.62
C THR A 344 -45.35 15.08 -9.01
N ARG A 345 -44.33 15.73 -8.45
CA ARG A 345 -43.17 15.08 -7.80
C ARG A 345 -43.37 14.98 -6.30
N SER A 346 -42.71 14.03 -5.66
CA SER A 346 -42.53 14.07 -4.22
C SER A 346 -41.67 15.27 -3.80
N ASP A 347 -41.88 15.73 -2.58
CA ASP A 347 -41.08 16.77 -1.93
C ASP A 347 -40.62 16.22 -0.58
N ILE A 348 -39.85 15.13 -0.62
CA ILE A 348 -39.23 14.60 0.59
C ILE A 348 -38.04 15.47 0.93
N ARG A 349 -37.97 15.89 2.19
CA ARG A 349 -36.83 16.60 2.77
C ARG A 349 -36.44 15.89 4.04
N VAL A 350 -35.13 15.75 4.27
CA VAL A 350 -34.56 15.21 5.49
C VAL A 350 -33.53 16.23 5.95
N ASP A 351 -33.86 16.96 7.02
CA ASP A 351 -32.96 17.95 7.60
C ASP A 351 -31.79 17.24 8.30
N ALA A 352 -30.59 17.82 8.22
CA ALA A 352 -29.41 17.32 8.93
C ALA A 352 -29.64 17.20 10.46
N ALA A 353 -30.45 18.10 11.03
CA ALA A 353 -30.83 18.09 12.45
C ALA A 353 -31.63 16.86 12.85
N GLU A 354 -32.34 16.20 11.94
CA GLU A 354 -33.05 14.96 12.28
C GLU A 354 -32.09 13.79 12.52
N ILE A 355 -30.90 13.87 11.93
CA ILE A 355 -29.81 12.90 12.06
C ILE A 355 -28.93 13.28 13.28
N ASN A 356 -29.58 13.59 14.41
CA ASN A 356 -29.06 14.31 15.59
C ASN A 356 -27.66 13.89 16.09
N ASN A 357 -27.31 12.60 16.02
CA ASN A 357 -26.00 12.11 16.47
C ASN A 357 -24.82 12.53 15.56
N TRP A 358 -25.09 13.00 14.35
CA TRP A 358 -24.08 13.41 13.37
C TRP A 358 -23.77 14.90 13.40
N VAL A 359 -24.75 15.77 13.68
CA VAL A 359 -24.54 17.22 13.81
C VAL A 359 -23.48 17.52 14.88
N ASP A 360 -23.58 16.86 16.04
CA ASP A 360 -22.58 16.95 17.10
C ASP A 360 -21.20 16.45 16.64
N ARG A 361 -21.14 15.37 15.85
CA ARG A 361 -19.86 14.83 15.34
C ARG A 361 -19.20 15.77 14.33
N PHE A 362 -19.96 16.37 13.41
CA PHE A 362 -19.42 17.33 12.46
C PHE A 362 -18.95 18.60 13.16
N LYS A 363 -19.70 19.10 14.16
CA LYS A 363 -19.28 20.24 14.97
C LYS A 363 -18.03 19.94 15.79
N GLN A 364 -17.95 18.76 16.42
CA GLN A 364 -16.74 18.31 17.11
C GLN A 364 -15.56 18.12 16.15
N ALA A 365 -15.80 17.62 14.94
CA ALA A 365 -14.76 17.51 13.92
C ALA A 365 -14.23 18.89 13.52
N GLU A 366 -15.12 19.86 13.26
CA GLU A 366 -14.77 21.25 12.97
C GLU A 366 -13.94 21.87 14.12
N GLU A 367 -14.44 21.82 15.35
CA GLU A 367 -13.76 22.36 16.54
C GLU A 367 -12.38 21.70 16.76
N PHE A 368 -12.29 20.38 16.59
CA PHE A 368 -11.03 19.65 16.70
C PHE A 368 -10.05 20.01 15.58
N LEU A 369 -10.51 20.14 14.33
CA LEU A 369 -9.66 20.54 13.20
C LEU A 369 -9.15 21.97 13.37
N THR A 370 -9.97 22.88 13.91
CA THR A 370 -9.53 24.24 14.25
C THR A 370 -8.45 24.24 15.35
N ASP A 371 -8.67 23.54 16.47
CA ASP A 371 -7.66 23.42 17.55
C ASP A 371 -6.39 22.72 17.05
N LEU A 372 -6.53 21.68 16.23
CA LEU A 372 -5.41 20.98 15.62
C LEU A 372 -4.61 21.90 14.68
N ASN A 373 -5.27 22.63 13.79
CA ASN A 373 -4.62 23.56 12.87
C ASN A 373 -3.83 24.63 13.64
N GLN A 374 -4.44 25.20 14.69
CA GLN A 374 -3.77 26.17 15.56
C GLN A 374 -2.50 25.58 16.22
N ARG A 375 -2.57 24.33 16.72
CA ARG A 375 -1.42 23.66 17.34
C ARG A 375 -0.34 23.27 16.35
N LEU A 376 -0.71 22.84 15.13
CA LEU A 376 0.24 22.52 14.08
C LEU A 376 0.98 23.77 13.59
N LEU A 377 0.29 24.91 13.51
CA LEU A 377 0.92 26.21 13.23
C LEU A 377 1.87 26.64 14.36
N ASN A 378 1.50 26.37 15.61
CA ASN A 378 2.34 26.61 16.77
C ASN A 378 3.02 25.32 17.28
N PHE A 379 3.69 24.57 16.40
CA PHE A 379 4.17 23.22 16.70
C PHE A 379 5.06 23.14 17.95
N SER A 380 6.07 24.01 18.00
CA SER A 380 7.12 24.10 19.04
C SER A 380 6.79 25.08 20.18
N GLY A 381 5.74 25.89 20.04
CA GLY A 381 5.47 26.98 20.98
C GLY A 381 6.18 28.30 20.70
N ASP A 382 6.63 28.52 19.46
CA ASP A 382 7.34 29.73 19.05
C ASP A 382 6.42 30.98 18.97
N ASP A 383 5.10 30.79 19.00
CA ASP A 383 4.17 31.92 19.06
C ASP A 383 4.36 32.71 20.37
N PRO A 384 4.51 34.05 20.33
CA PRO A 384 4.65 34.88 21.53
C PRO A 384 3.48 34.77 22.51
N LYS A 385 2.31 34.31 22.05
CA LYS A 385 1.11 34.07 22.86
C LYS A 385 0.97 32.61 23.29
N THR A 386 2.01 31.79 23.20
CA THR A 386 1.91 30.36 23.55
C THR A 386 1.46 30.15 24.99
N CYS A 387 0.45 29.29 25.20
CA CYS A 387 -0.06 28.96 26.53
C CYS A 387 1.05 28.39 27.42
N GLY A 388 1.19 28.91 28.64
CA GLY A 388 2.25 28.54 29.59
C GLY A 388 3.46 29.49 29.58
N LEU A 389 3.72 30.16 28.45
CA LEU A 389 4.68 31.27 28.34
C LEU A 389 3.97 32.62 28.46
N TYR A 390 2.82 32.74 27.80
CA TYR A 390 1.94 33.91 27.82
C TYR A 390 0.83 33.73 28.86
N THR A 391 0.51 34.81 29.58
CA THR A 391 -0.44 34.80 30.70
C THR A 391 -1.81 35.42 30.39
N GLY A 392 -2.06 35.81 29.13
CA GLY A 392 -3.37 36.32 28.70
C GLY A 392 -4.34 35.19 28.33
N ASP A 393 -5.64 35.49 28.36
CA ASP A 393 -6.71 34.51 28.10
C ASP A 393 -6.80 34.11 26.61
N ASP A 394 -6.17 34.86 25.70
CA ASP A 394 -6.10 34.60 24.26
C ASP A 394 -4.83 33.83 23.86
N CYS A 395 -4.32 32.98 24.76
CA CYS A 395 -3.13 32.18 24.49
C CYS A 395 -3.38 31.12 23.41
N VAL A 396 -2.31 30.79 22.68
CA VAL A 396 -2.31 29.81 21.60
C VAL A 396 -1.67 28.52 22.09
N ASN A 397 -2.37 27.39 21.94
CA ASN A 397 -1.81 26.11 22.35
C ASN A 397 -0.75 25.62 21.35
N SER A 398 0.29 24.94 21.84
CA SER A 398 1.28 24.26 21.00
C SER A 398 0.97 22.76 20.82
N PHE A 399 1.61 22.13 19.83
CA PHE A 399 1.53 20.68 19.64
C PHE A 399 2.47 19.92 20.59
N VAL A 400 3.69 20.45 20.80
CA VAL A 400 4.68 19.96 21.76
C VAL A 400 4.83 20.96 22.90
N ASP A 401 5.05 20.47 24.14
CA ASP A 401 5.32 21.34 25.29
C ASP A 401 6.59 22.19 25.04
N PRO A 402 6.51 23.53 25.08
CA PRO A 402 7.66 24.41 24.81
C PRO A 402 8.85 24.16 25.75
N ALA A 403 8.60 23.82 27.02
CA ALA A 403 9.68 23.53 27.97
C ALA A 403 10.44 22.24 27.59
N TYR A 404 9.74 21.28 26.99
CA TYR A 404 10.36 20.08 26.46
C TYR A 404 11.15 20.35 25.18
N VAL A 405 10.66 21.26 24.32
CA VAL A 405 11.37 21.69 23.11
C VAL A 405 12.70 22.34 23.47
N GLU A 406 12.71 23.33 24.36
CA GLU A 406 13.92 24.02 24.84
C GLU A 406 14.96 23.01 25.34
N LYS A 407 14.54 22.09 26.21
CA LYS A 407 15.40 21.03 26.75
C LYS A 407 15.95 20.08 25.67
N THR A 408 15.12 19.75 24.68
CA THR A 408 15.54 18.88 23.58
C THR A 408 16.59 19.59 22.72
N VAL A 409 16.37 20.87 22.40
CA VAL A 409 17.33 21.70 21.66
C VAL A 409 18.67 21.77 22.40
N ASP A 410 18.66 22.11 23.69
CA ASP A 410 19.89 22.15 24.51
C ASP A 410 20.66 20.83 24.49
N TYR A 411 19.95 19.69 24.55
CA TYR A 411 20.55 18.37 24.51
C TYR A 411 21.20 18.08 23.15
N TYR A 412 20.51 18.36 22.03
CA TYR A 412 21.06 18.12 20.70
C TYR A 412 22.16 19.12 20.33
N ASP A 413 22.11 20.36 20.79
CA ASP A 413 23.21 21.34 20.67
C ASP A 413 24.47 20.84 21.41
N GLY A 414 24.28 20.23 22.59
CA GLY A 414 25.34 19.53 23.33
C GLY A 414 25.94 18.37 22.52
N LEU A 415 25.09 17.54 21.91
CA LEU A 415 25.54 16.43 21.04
C LEU A 415 26.27 16.92 19.79
N GLU A 416 25.81 18.00 19.15
CA GLU A 416 26.49 18.60 18.00
C GLU A 416 27.88 19.13 18.40
N ALA A 417 27.96 19.83 19.54
CA ALA A 417 29.22 20.30 20.09
C ALA A 417 30.18 19.14 20.40
N LEU A 418 29.67 18.02 20.91
CA LEU A 418 30.44 16.80 21.12
C LEU A 418 30.93 16.20 19.78
N TYR A 419 30.05 16.05 18.79
CA TYR A 419 30.41 15.54 17.46
C TYR A 419 31.51 16.38 16.81
N ARG A 420 31.38 17.72 16.82
CA ARG A 420 32.41 18.64 16.31
C ARG A 420 33.75 18.51 17.03
N LYS A 421 33.74 18.13 18.32
CA LYS A 421 34.96 17.84 19.08
C LYS A 421 35.58 16.49 18.71
N VAL A 422 34.79 15.44 18.48
CA VAL A 422 35.30 14.06 18.25
C VAL A 422 35.56 13.71 16.79
N GLY A 423 34.85 14.34 15.84
CA GLY A 423 34.91 14.05 14.40
C GLY A 423 36.32 13.91 13.82
N PRO A 424 37.22 14.91 13.99
CA PRO A 424 38.59 14.80 13.46
C PRO A 424 39.38 13.61 14.01
N GLY A 425 39.12 13.21 15.26
CA GLY A 425 39.74 12.03 15.86
C GLY A 425 39.22 10.71 15.26
N LEU A 426 37.92 10.67 14.90
CA LEU A 426 37.30 9.52 14.24
C LEU A 426 37.83 9.33 12.82
N ASP A 427 38.01 10.42 12.06
CA ASP A 427 38.59 10.37 10.71
C ASP A 427 39.99 9.75 10.75
N ILE A 428 40.85 10.24 11.65
CA ILE A 428 42.19 9.66 11.86
C ILE A 428 42.11 8.21 12.32
N ALA A 429 41.12 7.84 13.15
CA ALA A 429 40.96 6.48 13.62
C ALA A 429 40.68 5.51 12.46
N VAL A 430 39.73 5.86 11.59
CA VAL A 430 39.35 5.07 10.41
C VAL A 430 40.49 4.99 9.40
N GLU A 431 41.19 6.11 9.13
CA GLU A 431 42.35 6.13 8.23
C GLU A 431 43.47 5.19 8.70
N ARG A 432 43.82 5.24 9.99
CA ARG A 432 44.83 4.34 10.56
C ARG A 432 44.41 2.87 10.46
N LEU A 433 43.15 2.56 10.76
CA LEU A 433 42.65 1.19 10.66
C LEU A 433 42.75 0.65 9.23
N ARG A 434 42.39 1.46 8.24
CA ARG A 434 42.58 1.14 6.81
C ARG A 434 44.04 0.86 6.49
N ASP A 435 44.94 1.77 6.89
CA ASP A 435 46.36 1.67 6.58
C ASP A 435 47.00 0.44 7.25
N HIS A 436 46.61 0.11 8.49
CA HIS A 436 47.03 -1.11 9.18
C HIS A 436 46.52 -2.38 8.51
N ALA A 437 45.26 -2.40 8.04
CA ALA A 437 44.72 -3.53 7.30
C ALA A 437 45.46 -3.76 5.97
N LEU A 438 45.78 -2.69 5.23
CA LEU A 438 46.56 -2.77 3.99
C LEU A 438 48.00 -3.23 4.25
N ASP A 439 48.66 -2.72 5.30
CA ASP A 439 50.00 -3.14 5.67
C ASP A 439 50.04 -4.61 6.12
N PHE A 440 49.02 -5.08 6.84
CA PHE A 440 48.86 -6.48 7.21
C PHE A 440 48.73 -7.40 5.99
N ILE A 441 47.90 -7.03 5.00
CA ILE A 441 47.76 -7.79 3.75
C ILE A 441 49.09 -7.83 2.97
N ARG A 442 49.86 -6.72 2.97
CA ARG A 442 51.20 -6.70 2.37
C ARG A 442 52.17 -7.66 3.08
N CYS A 443 52.17 -7.68 4.41
CA CYS A 443 53.00 -8.61 5.19
C CYS A 443 52.68 -10.07 4.91
N LEU A 444 51.39 -10.42 4.80
CA LEU A 444 50.96 -11.78 4.46
C LEU A 444 51.50 -12.24 3.09
N ASN A 445 51.71 -11.31 2.16
CA ASN A 445 52.23 -11.58 0.82
C ASN A 445 53.76 -11.44 0.70
N GLY A 446 54.48 -11.20 1.80
CA GLY A 446 55.93 -11.00 1.78
C GLY A 446 56.38 -9.75 1.00
N ALA A 447 55.45 -8.82 0.78
CA ALA A 447 55.74 -7.51 0.18
C ALA A 447 56.33 -6.55 1.22
N THR A 448 56.76 -5.35 0.78
CA THR A 448 57.26 -4.30 1.68
C THR A 448 56.17 -3.89 2.69
N CYS A 449 56.39 -4.18 3.97
CA CYS A 449 55.47 -3.88 5.06
C CYS A 449 56.24 -3.59 6.37
N ILE A 450 55.53 -3.15 7.43
CA ILE A 450 56.13 -2.93 8.76
C ILE A 450 56.25 -4.27 9.51
N SER A 451 57.34 -5.01 9.26
CA SER A 451 57.53 -6.36 9.80
C SER A 451 57.57 -6.45 11.33
N ALA A 452 57.91 -5.36 12.04
CA ALA A 452 57.92 -5.32 13.50
C ALA A 452 56.53 -5.56 14.14
N ASN A 453 55.46 -5.22 13.43
CA ASN A 453 54.09 -5.37 13.90
C ASN A 453 53.49 -6.74 13.51
N PHE A 454 54.16 -7.53 12.67
CA PHE A 454 53.63 -8.76 12.08
C PHE A 454 54.26 -10.02 12.69
N ASN A 455 53.43 -10.92 13.21
CA ASN A 455 53.84 -12.26 13.63
C ASN A 455 53.51 -13.27 12.53
N ALA A 456 54.54 -13.69 11.78
CA ALA A 456 54.38 -14.63 10.67
C ALA A 456 53.84 -16.02 11.09
N THR A 457 54.19 -16.49 12.29
CA THR A 457 53.76 -17.81 12.79
C THR A 457 52.27 -17.80 13.17
N ALA A 458 51.83 -16.75 13.87
CA ALA A 458 50.45 -16.62 14.31
C ALA A 458 49.53 -15.99 13.25
N LYS A 459 50.10 -15.46 12.16
CA LYS A 459 49.41 -14.65 11.14
C LYS A 459 48.59 -13.51 11.77
N THR A 460 49.20 -12.82 12.74
CA THR A 460 48.59 -11.69 13.45
C THR A 460 49.39 -10.41 13.21
N TYR A 461 48.69 -9.27 13.12
CA TYR A 461 49.30 -7.95 13.08
C TYR A 461 48.88 -7.16 14.32
N SER A 462 49.84 -6.75 15.13
CA SER A 462 49.61 -6.06 16.40
C SER A 462 50.32 -4.72 16.38
N VAL A 463 49.55 -3.65 16.54
CA VAL A 463 50.03 -2.28 16.59
C VAL A 463 49.28 -1.54 17.69
N ASP A 464 50.00 -0.79 18.53
CA ASP A 464 49.47 -0.21 19.78
C ASP A 464 48.77 -1.26 20.67
N ARG A 465 47.44 -1.21 20.76
CA ARG A 465 46.58 -2.20 21.45
C ARG A 465 45.52 -2.79 20.51
N LEU A 466 45.70 -2.64 19.19
CA LEU A 466 44.90 -3.30 18.18
C LEU A 466 45.56 -4.62 17.78
N THR A 467 44.73 -5.64 17.56
CA THR A 467 45.15 -6.91 16.96
C THR A 467 44.26 -7.21 15.77
N LEU A 468 44.88 -7.37 14.61
CA LEU A 468 44.26 -7.81 13.36
C LEU A 468 44.64 -9.26 13.10
N THR A 469 43.65 -10.07 12.69
CA THR A 469 43.85 -11.46 12.28
C THR A 469 43.14 -11.73 10.95
N VAL A 470 43.60 -12.73 10.19
CA VAL A 470 42.98 -13.10 8.91
C VAL A 470 42.40 -14.50 8.97
N LYS A 471 41.17 -14.67 8.48
CA LYS A 471 40.47 -15.95 8.40
C LYS A 471 39.92 -16.17 6.99
N GLY A 472 40.27 -17.29 6.38
CA GLY A 472 39.69 -17.70 5.10
C GLY A 472 38.26 -18.23 5.25
N VAL A 473 37.39 -17.88 4.30
CA VAL A 473 35.97 -18.26 4.24
C VAL A 473 35.63 -18.67 2.80
N LEU A 474 34.83 -19.73 2.66
CA LEU A 474 34.25 -20.13 1.38
C LEU A 474 32.86 -19.53 1.24
N VAL A 475 32.61 -18.84 0.12
CA VAL A 475 31.34 -18.19 -0.19
C VAL A 475 30.90 -18.59 -1.60
N GLY A 476 29.77 -19.30 -1.72
CA GLY A 476 29.11 -19.53 -3.01
C GLY A 476 29.86 -20.37 -4.05
N LEU A 477 30.79 -21.24 -3.63
CA LEU A 477 31.48 -22.19 -4.51
C LEU A 477 31.14 -23.64 -4.14
N ASP A 478 30.71 -24.41 -5.13
CA ASP A 478 30.57 -25.87 -5.03
C ASP A 478 31.94 -26.53 -5.30
N GLY A 479 32.57 -27.03 -4.23
CA GLY A 479 33.86 -27.72 -4.30
C GLY A 479 34.89 -27.11 -3.34
N GLU A 480 35.03 -27.72 -2.16
CA GLU A 480 36.09 -27.36 -1.22
C GLU A 480 37.46 -27.76 -1.78
N VAL A 481 38.25 -26.79 -2.24
CA VAL A 481 39.68 -27.01 -2.47
C VAL A 481 40.40 -26.81 -1.14
N ALA A 482 40.94 -27.88 -0.56
CA ALA A 482 41.57 -27.86 0.76
C ALA A 482 42.58 -26.70 0.91
N GLY A 483 42.32 -25.81 1.87
CA GLY A 483 43.22 -24.69 2.20
C GLY A 483 43.18 -23.49 1.26
N LYS A 484 42.22 -23.42 0.32
CA LYS A 484 41.96 -22.23 -0.49
C LYS A 484 40.58 -21.65 -0.19
N PHE A 485 40.49 -20.32 -0.24
CA PHE A 485 39.31 -19.55 0.13
C PHE A 485 39.11 -18.43 -0.90
N ASN A 486 37.86 -18.12 -1.23
CA ASN A 486 37.52 -17.01 -2.11
C ASN A 486 37.06 -15.77 -1.33
N ALA A 487 36.94 -15.86 0.00
CA ALA A 487 36.72 -14.72 0.88
C ALA A 487 37.69 -14.73 2.07
N PHE A 488 38.04 -13.55 2.58
CA PHE A 488 38.94 -13.39 3.72
C PHE A 488 38.41 -12.34 4.68
N ASP A 489 38.24 -12.73 5.95
CA ASP A 489 37.83 -11.83 7.05
C ASP A 489 39.09 -11.29 7.73
N VAL A 490 39.28 -9.98 7.68
CA VAL A 490 40.24 -9.25 8.52
C VAL A 490 39.52 -8.87 9.81
N GLU A 491 39.67 -9.69 10.85
CA GLU A 491 39.04 -9.47 12.16
C GLU A 491 39.88 -8.49 13.00
N ILE A 492 39.22 -7.54 13.64
CA ILE A 492 39.81 -6.45 14.43
C ILE A 492 39.33 -6.58 15.87
N THR A 493 40.27 -6.47 16.82
CA THR A 493 39.97 -6.46 18.26
C THR A 493 40.91 -5.52 19.00
N GLY A 494 40.44 -4.99 20.13
CA GLY A 494 41.24 -4.15 21.03
C GLY A 494 40.89 -2.67 20.92
N THR A 495 41.80 -1.80 21.35
CA THR A 495 41.54 -0.37 21.49
C THR A 495 42.58 0.46 20.77
N GLN A 496 42.13 1.43 19.98
CA GLN A 496 42.99 2.43 19.37
C GLN A 496 42.98 3.71 20.21
N THR A 497 44.13 4.36 20.35
CA THR A 497 44.25 5.68 20.97
C THR A 497 44.65 6.70 19.93
N VAL A 498 43.86 7.76 19.77
CA VAL A 498 44.09 8.82 18.79
C VAL A 498 44.23 10.15 19.50
N SER A 499 45.42 10.73 19.42
CA SER A 499 45.67 12.11 19.84
C SER A 499 45.56 13.03 18.64
N TYR A 500 44.75 14.09 18.76
CA TYR A 500 44.49 15.05 17.70
C TYR A 500 44.23 16.43 18.29
N VAL A 501 44.09 17.44 17.41
CA VAL A 501 43.71 18.80 17.79
C VAL A 501 42.33 19.06 17.21
N ASN A 502 41.37 19.48 18.04
CA ASN A 502 40.02 19.79 17.58
C ASN A 502 39.97 21.11 16.79
N GLY A 503 38.81 21.45 16.23
CA GLY A 503 38.59 22.71 15.49
C GLY A 503 38.85 23.99 16.30
N ASN A 504 38.93 23.90 17.62
CA ASN A 504 39.19 25.01 18.53
C ASN A 504 40.67 25.11 18.97
N GLY A 505 41.55 24.26 18.45
CA GLY A 505 42.98 24.27 18.79
C GLY A 505 43.35 23.54 20.09
N GLU A 506 42.40 22.82 20.71
CA GLU A 506 42.62 22.06 21.94
C GLU A 506 43.14 20.65 21.63
N ARG A 507 44.10 20.17 22.43
CA ARG A 507 44.56 18.78 22.34
C ARG A 507 43.53 17.84 22.95
N GLN A 508 43.13 16.85 22.17
CA GLN A 508 42.13 15.86 22.57
C GLN A 508 42.70 14.44 22.43
N THR A 509 42.18 13.51 23.24
CA THR A 509 42.48 12.08 23.13
C THR A 509 41.19 11.28 23.01
N LEU A 510 41.09 10.52 21.93
CA LEU A 510 39.99 9.60 21.65
C LEU A 510 40.45 8.16 21.89
N TYR A 511 39.63 7.38 22.57
CA TYR A 511 39.78 5.93 22.67
C TYR A 511 38.65 5.26 21.90
N VAL A 512 39.01 4.42 20.93
CA VAL A 512 38.06 3.68 20.08
C VAL A 512 38.26 2.19 20.36
N ALA A 513 37.30 1.56 21.02
CA ALA A 513 37.37 0.15 21.40
C ALA A 513 36.47 -0.71 20.50
N TYR A 514 37.06 -1.71 19.86
CA TYR A 514 36.37 -2.69 19.01
C TYR A 514 36.06 -3.94 19.83
N GLN A 515 34.83 -4.05 20.29
CA GLN A 515 34.40 -5.10 21.22
C GLN A 515 33.74 -6.28 20.47
N PRO A 516 34.07 -7.53 20.84
CA PRO A 516 33.31 -8.67 20.37
C PRO A 516 31.93 -8.72 21.04
N VAL A 517 30.89 -9.07 20.27
CA VAL A 517 29.52 -9.25 20.77
C VAL A 517 29.16 -10.72 20.74
N LYS A 518 28.68 -11.25 21.86
CA LYS A 518 28.24 -12.65 21.94
C LYS A 518 26.91 -12.83 21.20
N ASN A 519 26.86 -13.78 20.27
CA ASN A 519 25.64 -14.06 19.52
C ASN A 519 24.58 -14.71 20.40
N ALA A 520 23.34 -14.24 20.31
CA ALA A 520 22.24 -14.76 21.11
C ALA A 520 21.99 -16.25 20.77
N GLY A 521 21.95 -17.10 21.79
CA GLY A 521 21.67 -18.54 21.63
C GLY A 521 22.86 -19.38 21.14
N THR A 522 24.04 -18.80 20.92
CA THR A 522 25.26 -19.55 20.57
C THR A 522 26.42 -19.19 21.50
N ASN A 523 27.51 -19.97 21.43
CA ASN A 523 28.79 -19.65 22.09
C ASN A 523 29.76 -18.93 21.14
N THR A 524 29.27 -18.40 20.02
CA THR A 524 30.10 -17.70 19.03
C THR A 524 30.05 -16.19 19.27
N GLU A 525 31.17 -15.52 19.07
CA GLU A 525 31.28 -14.07 19.14
C GLU A 525 31.36 -13.49 17.73
N SER A 526 30.66 -12.39 17.50
CA SER A 526 30.83 -11.53 16.33
C SER A 526 31.87 -10.48 16.65
N LYS A 527 32.90 -10.37 15.81
CA LYS A 527 33.98 -9.39 15.95
C LYS A 527 33.86 -8.34 14.86
N ALA A 528 34.46 -7.17 15.10
CA ALA A 528 34.66 -6.20 14.05
C ALA A 528 35.47 -6.83 12.91
N ARG A 529 35.02 -6.71 11.67
CA ARG A 529 35.69 -7.30 10.51
C ARG A 529 35.49 -6.52 9.21
N LEU A 530 36.45 -6.67 8.31
CA LEU A 530 36.32 -6.37 6.89
C LEU A 530 36.52 -7.66 6.10
N ARG A 531 35.52 -8.08 5.35
CA ARG A 531 35.56 -9.23 4.45
C ARG A 531 35.83 -8.76 3.03
N LEU A 532 36.82 -9.41 2.41
CA LEU A 532 37.20 -9.23 1.01
C LEU A 532 36.77 -10.48 0.23
N VAL A 533 35.97 -10.32 -0.83
CA VAL A 533 35.49 -11.45 -1.66
C VAL A 533 36.16 -11.38 -3.04
N TYR A 534 36.56 -12.51 -3.60
CA TYR A 534 37.23 -12.61 -4.89
C TYR A 534 36.60 -13.68 -5.78
N ASN A 535 36.84 -13.57 -7.08
CA ASN A 535 36.31 -14.51 -8.07
C ASN A 535 37.01 -15.88 -8.03
N ASN A 536 38.29 -15.89 -7.63
CA ASN A 536 39.11 -17.10 -7.56
C ASN A 536 39.42 -17.47 -6.11
N ALA A 537 39.73 -18.74 -5.87
CA ALA A 537 40.16 -19.23 -4.56
C ALA A 537 41.68 -19.11 -4.37
N PHE A 538 42.09 -18.51 -3.26
CA PHE A 538 43.49 -18.25 -2.89
C PHE A 538 43.84 -18.89 -1.54
N THR A 539 45.11 -19.17 -1.27
CA THR A 539 45.57 -19.68 0.04
C THR A 539 45.65 -18.59 1.11
N GLN A 540 45.72 -17.33 0.68
CA GLN A 540 45.81 -16.12 1.50
C GLN A 540 45.22 -14.94 0.71
N PRO A 541 44.84 -13.84 1.37
CA PRO A 541 44.27 -12.71 0.64
C PRO A 541 45.29 -12.15 -0.37
N PRO A 542 44.92 -12.02 -1.65
CA PRO A 542 45.80 -11.42 -2.65
C PRO A 542 46.03 -9.93 -2.35
N LEU A 543 47.10 -9.37 -2.93
CA LEU A 543 47.31 -7.92 -2.90
C LEU A 543 46.13 -7.25 -3.60
N THR A 544 45.36 -6.49 -2.82
CA THR A 544 44.17 -5.79 -3.34
C THR A 544 44.59 -4.39 -3.78
N ALA A 545 44.30 -4.05 -5.03
CA ALA A 545 44.56 -2.69 -5.49
C ALA A 545 43.44 -1.80 -4.98
N VAL A 546 43.82 -0.62 -4.51
CA VAL A 546 42.91 0.52 -4.39
C VAL A 546 43.15 1.33 -5.65
N ASP A 547 42.11 1.61 -6.43
CA ASP A 547 42.23 2.50 -7.60
C ASP A 547 42.80 3.84 -7.12
N ASP A 548 44.00 4.18 -7.60
CA ASP A 548 44.71 5.43 -7.33
C ASP A 548 44.33 6.53 -8.32
N GLY A 549 43.34 6.28 -9.17
CA GLY A 549 42.91 7.15 -10.27
C GLY A 549 43.67 6.90 -11.57
N SER A 550 44.52 5.88 -11.65
CA SER A 550 45.24 5.51 -12.88
C SER A 550 44.38 4.74 -13.90
N GLY A 551 43.22 4.19 -13.48
CA GLY A 551 42.31 3.45 -14.34
C GLY A 551 42.85 2.11 -14.85
N ILE A 552 44.00 1.65 -14.33
CA ILE A 552 44.64 0.39 -14.72
C ILE A 552 45.02 -0.38 -13.47
N LEU A 553 44.67 -1.67 -13.43
CA LEU A 553 45.05 -2.55 -12.33
C LEU A 553 46.58 -2.77 -12.32
N PRO A 554 47.31 -2.44 -11.23
CA PRO A 554 48.73 -2.68 -11.16
C PRO A 554 49.07 -4.18 -11.26
N SER A 555 50.18 -4.51 -11.92
CA SER A 555 50.60 -5.90 -12.07
C SER A 555 50.80 -6.59 -10.71
N GLY A 556 50.25 -7.80 -10.56
CA GLY A 556 50.31 -8.58 -9.31
C GLY A 556 49.21 -8.27 -8.29
N TYR A 557 48.31 -7.34 -8.59
CA TYR A 557 47.14 -7.06 -7.78
C TYR A 557 45.88 -7.75 -8.31
N THR A 558 44.90 -7.94 -7.45
CA THR A 558 43.60 -8.53 -7.78
C THR A 558 42.50 -7.67 -7.19
N GLU A 559 41.48 -7.36 -7.99
CA GLU A 559 40.31 -6.63 -7.51
C GLU A 559 39.38 -7.56 -6.73
N ALA A 560 38.78 -7.04 -5.66
CA ALA A 560 37.72 -7.75 -4.96
C ALA A 560 36.42 -7.70 -5.78
N LEU A 561 35.63 -8.76 -5.74
CA LEU A 561 34.24 -8.75 -6.23
C LEU A 561 33.33 -7.90 -5.33
N GLY A 562 33.69 -7.72 -4.07
CA GLY A 562 32.89 -6.99 -3.11
C GLY A 562 33.54 -6.94 -1.74
N PHE A 563 32.96 -6.08 -0.90
CA PHE A 563 33.38 -5.83 0.47
C PHE A 563 32.21 -6.02 1.42
N ASP A 564 32.45 -6.60 2.58
CA ASP A 564 31.46 -6.74 3.66
C ASP A 564 32.09 -6.29 4.99
N LEU A 565 31.65 -5.14 5.47
CA LEU A 565 32.11 -4.51 6.70
C LEU A 565 31.09 -4.79 7.80
N GLU A 566 31.56 -5.24 8.96
CA GLU A 566 30.70 -5.46 10.12
C GLU A 566 31.44 -5.08 11.40
N TRP A 567 30.98 -4.04 12.08
CA TRP A 567 31.44 -3.59 13.39
C TRP A 567 30.27 -3.73 14.37
N PRO A 568 30.22 -4.83 15.14
CA PRO A 568 29.05 -5.16 15.94
C PRO A 568 28.90 -4.25 17.17
N LEU A 569 30.01 -3.78 17.74
CA LEU A 569 30.07 -2.78 18.80
C LEU A 569 31.40 -2.04 18.75
N VAL A 570 31.34 -0.72 18.58
CA VAL A 570 32.47 0.20 18.76
C VAL A 570 32.10 1.18 19.86
N GLU A 571 32.87 1.16 20.94
CA GLU A 571 32.70 2.08 22.07
C GLU A 571 33.72 3.22 21.92
N ILE A 572 33.23 4.44 22.02
CA ILE A 572 34.05 5.64 21.88
C ILE A 572 34.00 6.43 23.18
N THR A 573 35.17 6.66 23.76
CA THR A 573 35.34 7.48 24.97
C THR A 573 36.33 8.60 24.71
N PHE A 574 36.03 9.77 25.26
CA PHE A 574 36.78 11.00 25.03
C PHE A 574 37.39 11.48 26.35
N ASN A 575 38.70 11.76 26.36
CA ASN A 575 39.45 12.24 27.53
C ASN A 575 39.27 11.45 28.84
N GLY A 576 38.72 10.22 28.78
CA GLY A 576 38.39 9.42 29.96
C GLY A 576 37.10 9.81 30.69
N GLU A 577 36.21 10.58 30.05
CA GLU A 577 34.89 10.97 30.59
C GLU A 577 33.83 9.85 30.50
N GLN A 578 32.69 10.02 31.19
CA GLN A 578 31.62 9.02 31.37
C GLN A 578 30.63 8.93 30.20
N GLU A 579 30.61 9.88 29.25
CA GLU A 579 29.76 9.77 28.07
C GLU A 579 30.27 8.68 27.14
N THR A 580 29.41 7.70 26.85
CA THR A 580 29.72 6.58 25.95
C THR A 580 28.91 6.72 24.68
N LEU A 581 29.61 6.62 23.54
CA LEU A 581 28.98 6.49 22.24
C LEU A 581 29.18 5.05 21.76
N ASP A 582 28.07 4.35 21.58
CA ASP A 582 28.03 3.00 21.05
C ASP A 582 27.66 3.06 19.57
N PHE A 583 28.45 2.38 18.75
CA PHE A 583 28.22 2.29 17.31
C PHE A 583 28.13 0.84 16.84
N TYR A 584 27.11 0.57 16.04
CA TYR A 584 27.02 -0.60 15.17
C TYR A 584 27.07 -0.11 13.72
N LEU A 585 27.91 -0.73 12.91
CA LEU A 585 28.01 -0.45 11.48
C LEU A 585 28.08 -1.76 10.71
N ALA A 586 27.22 -1.94 9.72
CA ALA A 586 27.34 -2.99 8.72
C ALA A 586 27.17 -2.38 7.34
N ALA A 587 28.05 -2.71 6.38
CA ALA A 587 27.96 -2.21 5.02
C ALA A 587 28.44 -3.27 4.02
N LYS A 588 27.69 -3.45 2.93
CA LYS A 588 28.04 -4.39 1.85
C LYS A 588 28.15 -3.66 0.53
N LEU A 589 29.22 -3.95 -0.19
CA LEU A 589 29.48 -3.40 -1.51
C LEU A 589 29.67 -4.53 -2.51
N ILE A 590 29.15 -4.34 -3.72
CA ILE A 590 29.36 -5.23 -4.86
C ILE A 590 30.05 -4.46 -5.97
N GLY A 591 31.09 -5.05 -6.56
CA GLY A 591 31.77 -4.52 -7.73
C GLY A 591 30.99 -4.86 -8.99
N VAL A 592 30.79 -3.85 -9.85
CA VAL A 592 30.23 -4.00 -11.19
C VAL A 592 31.29 -3.59 -12.22
N LYS A 593 31.40 -4.37 -13.30
CA LYS A 593 32.25 -4.07 -14.46
C LYS A 593 31.38 -3.79 -15.68
N ASP A 594 31.94 -3.06 -16.64
CA ASP A 594 31.35 -2.98 -17.96
C ASP A 594 31.59 -4.31 -18.67
N ALA A 595 30.52 -5.07 -18.91
CA ALA A 595 30.59 -6.41 -19.48
C ALA A 595 31.21 -6.47 -20.88
N LEU A 596 31.19 -5.36 -21.62
CA LEU A 596 31.72 -5.29 -22.99
C LEU A 596 33.12 -4.66 -23.05
N GLU A 597 33.64 -4.18 -21.92
CA GLU A 597 34.99 -3.66 -21.78
C GLU A 597 35.76 -4.48 -20.72
N PRO A 598 36.40 -5.61 -21.10
CA PRO A 598 37.04 -6.53 -20.15
C PRO A 598 38.19 -5.92 -19.34
N THR A 599 38.76 -4.81 -19.81
CA THR A 599 39.80 -4.04 -19.13
C THR A 599 39.25 -3.06 -18.10
N SER A 600 37.93 -2.87 -18.03
CA SER A 600 37.30 -2.00 -17.03
C SER A 600 37.59 -2.49 -15.61
N LEU A 601 37.78 -1.53 -14.70
CA LEU A 601 37.90 -1.77 -13.27
C LEU A 601 36.51 -1.96 -12.64
N TYR A 602 36.47 -2.60 -11.48
CA TYR A 602 35.24 -2.68 -10.70
C TYR A 602 34.87 -1.30 -10.13
N HIS A 603 33.63 -0.92 -10.34
CA HIS A 603 33.00 0.19 -9.65
C HIS A 603 32.08 -0.38 -8.58
N TYR A 604 32.29 0.00 -7.33
CA TYR A 604 31.61 -0.61 -6.19
C TYR A 604 30.36 0.17 -5.85
N ASN A 605 29.23 -0.55 -5.79
CA ASN A 605 27.95 -0.01 -5.37
C ASN A 605 27.57 -0.56 -4.00
N LEU A 606 26.96 0.29 -3.19
CA LEU A 606 26.37 -0.13 -1.92
C LEU A 606 25.16 -1.03 -2.19
N THR A 607 25.10 -2.18 -1.52
CA THR A 607 23.95 -3.11 -1.55
C THR A 607 23.18 -3.11 -0.24
N GLU A 608 23.85 -2.80 0.86
CA GLU A 608 23.27 -2.71 2.20
C GLU A 608 24.14 -1.79 3.06
N LEU A 609 23.51 -0.96 3.89
CA LEU A 609 24.15 -0.20 4.98
C LEU A 609 23.21 -0.20 6.17
N SER A 610 23.74 -0.49 7.36
CA SER A 610 23.03 -0.40 8.62
C SER A 610 23.94 0.27 9.64
N LEU A 611 23.46 1.37 10.21
CA LEU A 611 24.14 2.16 11.22
C LEU A 611 23.22 2.27 12.42
N ARG A 612 23.73 2.02 13.62
CA ARG A 612 23.07 2.39 14.85
C ARG A 612 24.06 3.11 15.72
N THR A 613 23.70 4.31 16.16
CA THR A 613 24.47 5.06 17.14
C THR A 613 23.59 5.32 18.35
N ARG A 614 24.16 5.08 19.53
CA ARG A 614 23.52 5.38 20.81
C ARG A 614 24.47 6.23 21.63
N VAL A 615 24.01 7.40 22.03
CA VAL A 615 24.73 8.28 22.96
C VAL A 615 24.08 8.16 24.33
N GLN A 616 24.88 7.89 25.35
CA GLN A 616 24.41 7.75 26.74
C GLN A 616 25.15 8.73 27.65
N GLY A 617 24.38 9.53 28.37
CA GLY A 617 24.90 10.38 29.46
C GLY A 617 25.06 9.62 30.78
N GLU A 618 25.44 10.38 31.81
CA GLU A 618 25.61 9.86 33.16
C GLU A 618 24.28 9.38 33.81
N PRO A 619 24.31 8.39 34.71
CA PRO A 619 23.18 8.02 35.55
C PRO A 619 22.72 9.18 36.45
N LEU A 620 21.50 9.65 36.24
CA LEU A 620 20.86 10.73 37.02
C LEU A 620 19.89 10.20 38.08
N GLY A 621 19.54 8.93 38.02
CA GLY A 621 18.64 8.27 38.97
C GLY A 621 18.41 6.81 38.61
N SER A 622 17.41 6.20 39.24
CA SER A 622 16.97 4.83 38.91
C SER A 622 15.45 4.77 38.82
N PHE A 623 14.93 3.86 38.00
CA PHE A 623 13.51 3.56 37.92
C PHE A 623 13.26 2.10 38.28
N ASN A 624 12.04 1.82 38.75
CA ASN A 624 11.55 0.46 38.97
C ASN A 624 10.10 0.41 38.48
N GLU A 625 9.92 -0.09 37.26
CA GLU A 625 8.61 -0.20 36.61
C GLU A 625 8.39 -1.64 36.19
N GLN A 626 7.22 -2.21 36.56
CA GLN A 626 6.81 -3.57 36.16
C GLN A 626 7.84 -4.69 36.46
N GLY A 627 8.65 -4.53 37.51
CA GLY A 627 9.68 -5.50 37.91
C GLY A 627 11.00 -5.38 37.16
N VAL A 628 11.17 -4.34 36.33
CA VAL A 628 12.43 -4.01 35.65
C VAL A 628 13.06 -2.80 36.32
N SER A 629 14.26 -2.97 36.87
CA SER A 629 15.07 -1.90 37.44
C SER A 629 16.16 -1.45 36.47
N GLY A 630 16.34 -0.14 36.30
CA GLY A 630 17.39 0.43 35.46
C GLY A 630 17.77 1.85 35.86
N ASP A 631 18.79 2.40 35.21
CA ASP A 631 19.24 3.78 35.40
C ASP A 631 18.41 4.75 34.56
N LEU A 632 18.08 5.91 35.13
CA LEU A 632 17.58 7.07 34.39
C LEU A 632 18.76 7.84 33.83
N ARG A 633 18.85 7.98 32.51
CA ARG A 633 19.92 8.67 31.79
C ARG A 633 19.34 9.47 30.63
N ASN A 634 19.97 10.59 30.31
CA ASN A 634 19.75 11.22 29.01
C ASN A 634 20.38 10.30 27.95
N GLN A 635 19.60 9.93 26.94
CA GLN A 635 20.08 9.10 25.85
C GLN A 635 19.40 9.48 24.53
N ALA A 636 20.16 9.41 23.45
CA ALA A 636 19.66 9.48 22.09
C ALA A 636 20.10 8.25 21.31
N GLU A 637 19.23 7.77 20.45
CA GLU A 637 19.46 6.65 19.55
C GLU A 637 19.10 7.08 18.14
N LEU A 638 20.03 6.90 17.21
CA LEU A 638 19.78 6.97 15.78
C LEU A 638 20.04 5.61 15.16
N THR A 639 19.06 5.08 14.45
CA THR A 639 19.19 3.89 13.61
C THR A 639 18.94 4.28 12.18
N PHE A 640 19.83 3.92 11.29
CA PHE A 640 19.73 4.15 9.85
C PHE A 640 19.99 2.84 9.12
N SER A 641 19.15 2.51 8.15
CA SER A 641 19.36 1.36 7.28
C SER A 641 19.02 1.73 5.84
N LEU A 642 19.82 1.29 4.91
CA LEU A 642 19.74 1.61 3.49
C LEU A 642 19.97 0.35 2.66
N LYS A 643 19.08 0.10 1.71
CA LYS A 643 19.17 -0.97 0.73
C LYS A 643 18.91 -0.41 -0.67
N PRO A 644 19.97 -0.18 -1.45
CA PRO A 644 19.84 0.29 -2.83
C PRO A 644 19.24 -0.77 -3.76
N ASN A 645 18.52 -0.31 -4.78
CA ASN A 645 18.04 -1.13 -5.88
C ASN A 645 19.09 -1.21 -6.99
N ASN A 646 19.14 -2.34 -7.71
CA ASN A 646 19.90 -2.53 -8.95
C ASN A 646 21.43 -2.34 -8.83
N ALA A 647 21.96 -2.37 -7.60
CA ALA A 647 23.37 -2.19 -7.31
C ALA A 647 24.30 -3.20 -8.02
N ALA A 648 23.81 -4.39 -8.38
CA ALA A 648 24.61 -5.39 -9.09
C ALA A 648 24.78 -5.12 -10.60
N ASN A 649 23.94 -4.26 -11.20
CA ASN A 649 23.97 -3.97 -12.64
C ASN A 649 24.34 -2.53 -12.95
N TYR A 650 24.31 -1.63 -11.98
CA TYR A 650 24.66 -0.22 -12.18
C TYR A 650 26.19 -0.04 -12.25
N TYR A 651 26.70 0.75 -13.18
CA TYR A 651 28.12 1.11 -13.24
C TYR A 651 28.25 2.59 -12.90
N SER A 652 28.64 2.88 -11.66
CA SER A 652 28.77 4.26 -11.16
C SER A 652 29.79 5.05 -11.99
N PRO A 653 29.65 6.37 -12.15
CA PRO A 653 30.71 7.20 -12.70
C PRO A 653 32.00 7.18 -11.87
N THR A 654 31.92 6.80 -10.59
CA THR A 654 33.08 6.77 -9.68
C THR A 654 33.33 5.37 -9.13
N PRO A 655 34.60 5.01 -8.82
CA PRO A 655 34.92 3.67 -8.34
C PRO A 655 34.28 3.30 -6.99
N TRP A 656 33.92 4.31 -6.18
CA TRP A 656 33.36 4.15 -4.85
C TRP A 656 32.01 4.85 -4.75
N PRO A 657 31.04 4.33 -3.96
CA PRO A 657 29.70 4.90 -3.93
C PRO A 657 29.69 6.37 -3.51
N ARG A 658 28.94 7.20 -4.24
CA ARG A 658 28.62 8.58 -3.83
C ARG A 658 27.11 8.79 -3.75
N SER A 659 26.68 9.71 -2.90
CA SER A 659 25.26 10.08 -2.81
C SER A 659 24.70 10.63 -4.11
N ALA A 660 25.54 11.22 -4.97
CA ALA A 660 25.16 11.76 -6.27
C ALA A 660 24.88 10.67 -7.32
N ASP A 661 25.29 9.43 -7.10
CA ASP A 661 25.17 8.35 -8.08
C ASP A 661 23.73 7.79 -8.16
N TYR A 662 22.92 8.00 -7.11
CA TYR A 662 21.54 7.54 -7.08
C TYR A 662 20.69 8.28 -8.10
N PHE A 663 19.75 7.57 -8.73
CA PHE A 663 18.80 8.11 -9.72
C PHE A 663 19.43 8.66 -11.00
N GLN A 664 20.72 8.45 -11.22
CA GLN A 664 21.41 8.88 -12.43
C GLN A 664 21.79 7.68 -13.29
N ALA A 665 21.41 7.73 -14.57
CA ALA A 665 21.93 6.80 -15.57
C ALA A 665 23.38 7.17 -15.93
N ARG A 666 24.16 6.17 -16.36
CA ARG A 666 25.52 6.39 -16.88
C ARG A 666 25.44 7.27 -18.13
N GLU A 667 26.33 8.27 -18.21
CA GLU A 667 26.44 9.13 -19.39
C GLU A 667 26.65 8.29 -20.66
N GLY A 668 25.92 8.63 -21.73
CA GLY A 668 25.90 7.87 -22.99
C GLY A 668 24.94 6.67 -23.01
N PHE A 669 24.33 6.32 -21.88
CA PHE A 669 23.39 5.20 -21.74
C PHE A 669 22.06 5.63 -21.13
N VAL A 670 21.56 6.79 -21.56
CA VAL A 670 20.22 7.30 -21.19
C VAL A 670 19.21 6.80 -22.23
N ALA A 671 18.22 6.04 -21.79
CA ALA A 671 17.15 5.57 -22.66
C ALA A 671 16.22 6.76 -22.99
N ASP A 672 16.02 6.99 -24.28
CA ASP A 672 15.15 8.04 -24.82
C ASP A 672 14.49 7.48 -26.08
N ASP A 673 13.16 7.55 -26.12
CA ASP A 673 12.37 7.04 -27.24
C ASP A 673 12.46 7.95 -28.48
N THR A 674 12.80 9.23 -28.29
CA THR A 674 12.97 10.18 -29.41
C THR A 674 14.35 10.09 -30.07
N THR A 675 15.39 9.79 -29.27
CA THR A 675 16.76 9.59 -29.75
C THR A 675 17.37 8.28 -29.21
N PRO A 676 16.90 7.12 -29.70
CA PRO A 676 17.30 5.83 -29.15
C PRO A 676 18.81 5.58 -29.30
N VAL A 677 19.47 5.27 -28.17
CA VAL A 677 20.89 4.87 -28.16
C VAL A 677 21.03 3.49 -28.80
N ARG A 678 21.89 3.39 -29.81
CA ARG A 678 22.18 2.16 -30.56
C ARG A 678 23.61 1.72 -30.34
N GLU A 679 23.78 0.47 -29.94
CA GLU A 679 25.10 -0.17 -29.84
C GLU A 679 25.34 -1.11 -31.00
N THR A 680 26.42 -0.86 -31.73
CA THR A 680 26.74 -1.60 -32.94
C THR A 680 27.26 -3.00 -32.64
N GLY A 681 26.68 -4.01 -33.28
CA GLY A 681 27.09 -5.41 -33.15
C GLY A 681 27.00 -6.00 -31.74
N LEU A 682 26.07 -5.49 -30.91
CA LEU A 682 25.85 -5.94 -29.53
C LEU A 682 25.39 -7.40 -29.44
N PHE A 683 24.63 -7.88 -30.43
CA PHE A 683 24.09 -9.24 -30.43
C PHE A 683 24.56 -10.03 -31.65
N ARG A 684 24.57 -11.35 -31.50
CA ARG A 684 24.61 -12.28 -32.63
C ARG A 684 23.44 -13.21 -32.51
N TYR A 685 22.65 -13.36 -33.58
CA TYR A 685 21.57 -14.32 -33.58
C TYR A 685 21.84 -15.46 -34.57
N ARG A 686 21.22 -16.60 -34.28
CA ARG A 686 21.23 -17.78 -35.14
C ARG A 686 19.88 -18.48 -35.06
N LEU A 687 19.37 -18.93 -36.20
CA LEU A 687 18.11 -19.65 -36.32
C LEU A 687 18.38 -21.04 -36.89
N LEU A 688 18.00 -22.10 -36.18
CA LEU A 688 18.06 -23.46 -36.68
C LEU A 688 16.71 -24.13 -36.62
N ASP A 689 16.35 -24.80 -37.72
CA ASP A 689 15.13 -25.57 -37.83
C ASP A 689 15.42 -27.07 -37.66
N ASN A 690 14.39 -27.82 -37.27
CA ASN A 690 14.41 -29.29 -37.25
C ASN A 690 15.55 -29.94 -36.43
N GLN A 691 15.98 -29.29 -35.34
CA GLN A 691 17.08 -29.76 -34.51
C GLN A 691 16.63 -30.79 -33.48
N SER A 692 17.45 -31.82 -33.25
CA SER A 692 17.20 -32.82 -32.22
C SER A 692 17.67 -32.31 -30.86
N ILE A 693 16.73 -31.95 -29.99
CA ILE A 693 17.01 -31.45 -28.64
C ILE A 693 16.65 -32.50 -27.57
N VAL A 694 17.36 -32.45 -26.44
CA VAL A 694 17.04 -33.26 -25.25
C VAL A 694 15.98 -32.53 -24.41
N LEU A 695 14.81 -33.14 -24.22
CA LEU A 695 13.71 -32.61 -23.41
C LEU A 695 13.89 -32.93 -21.92
N SER A 696 14.26 -34.18 -21.61
CA SER A 696 14.54 -34.67 -20.26
C SER A 696 15.55 -35.82 -20.30
N ALA A 697 16.26 -36.03 -19.19
CA ALA A 697 17.13 -37.18 -19.00
C ALA A 697 16.82 -37.82 -17.64
N THR A 698 16.73 -39.15 -17.60
CA THR A 698 16.57 -39.89 -16.34
C THR A 698 17.89 -39.97 -15.56
N GLU A 699 17.86 -40.28 -14.26
CA GLU A 699 19.07 -40.52 -13.45
C GLU A 699 19.99 -41.62 -14.03
N ALA A 700 19.44 -42.52 -14.85
CA ALA A 700 20.17 -43.56 -15.57
C ALA A 700 20.78 -43.09 -16.92
N GLY A 701 20.66 -41.81 -17.27
CA GLY A 701 21.22 -41.23 -18.49
C GLY A 701 20.41 -41.49 -19.76
N VAL A 702 19.16 -41.96 -19.67
CA VAL A 702 18.29 -42.12 -20.84
C VAL A 702 17.65 -40.77 -21.19
N GLU A 703 17.99 -40.25 -22.37
CA GLU A 703 17.49 -38.98 -22.91
C GLU A 703 16.19 -39.15 -23.69
N THR A 704 15.19 -38.33 -23.40
CA THR A 704 14.01 -38.14 -24.25
C THR A 704 14.31 -36.99 -25.21
N ARG A 705 14.32 -37.26 -26.51
CA ARG A 705 14.61 -36.27 -27.55
C ARG A 705 13.37 -35.91 -28.35
N VAL A 706 13.26 -34.63 -28.71
CA VAL A 706 12.20 -34.10 -29.58
C VAL A 706 12.83 -33.25 -30.68
N THR A 707 12.11 -33.08 -31.78
CA THR A 707 12.49 -32.14 -32.84
C THR A 707 12.02 -30.75 -32.45
N ALA A 708 12.90 -29.76 -32.53
CA ALA A 708 12.61 -28.38 -32.19
C ALA A 708 13.23 -27.41 -33.20
N ASN A 709 12.58 -26.25 -33.33
CA ASN A 709 13.17 -25.08 -33.96
C ASN A 709 13.70 -24.18 -32.84
N TYR A 710 14.85 -23.54 -33.03
CA TYR A 710 15.36 -22.61 -32.02
C TYR A 710 15.98 -21.33 -32.57
N LEU A 711 15.83 -20.27 -31.77
CA LEU A 711 16.47 -18.97 -31.92
C LEU A 711 17.53 -18.85 -30.82
N GLU A 712 18.78 -18.69 -31.20
CA GLU A 712 19.86 -18.32 -30.31
C GLU A 712 20.15 -16.83 -30.43
N ILE A 713 20.29 -16.16 -29.30
CA ILE A 713 20.78 -14.78 -29.19
C ILE A 713 21.97 -14.81 -28.25
N GLU A 714 23.14 -14.64 -28.85
CA GLU A 714 24.41 -14.46 -28.16
C GLU A 714 24.62 -12.98 -27.86
N THR A 715 24.99 -12.71 -26.61
CA THR A 715 25.60 -11.45 -26.21
C THR A 715 27.07 -11.71 -25.96
N PRO A 716 28.00 -11.18 -26.78
CA PRO A 716 29.43 -11.43 -26.63
C PRO A 716 29.90 -11.14 -25.19
N GLY A 717 30.56 -12.10 -24.57
CA GLY A 717 31.06 -12.00 -23.18
C GLY A 717 30.05 -12.32 -22.08
N LEU A 718 28.74 -12.37 -22.37
CA LEU A 718 27.68 -12.65 -21.38
C LEU A 718 27.00 -14.02 -21.57
N GLY A 719 27.04 -14.59 -22.78
CA GLY A 719 26.57 -15.94 -23.05
C GLY A 719 25.45 -16.00 -24.10
N ILE A 720 24.82 -17.17 -24.21
CA ILE A 720 23.83 -17.45 -25.26
C ILE A 720 22.48 -17.76 -24.61
N ASN A 721 21.44 -17.04 -25.03
CA ASN A 721 20.05 -17.35 -24.72
C ASN A 721 19.44 -18.08 -25.92
N ARG A 722 18.91 -19.29 -25.70
CA ARG A 722 18.22 -20.08 -26.72
C ARG A 722 16.74 -20.19 -26.41
N PHE A 723 15.89 -19.93 -27.39
CA PHE A 723 14.45 -20.15 -27.33
C PHE A 723 14.11 -21.36 -28.18
N GLU A 724 13.62 -22.44 -27.57
CA GLU A 724 13.32 -23.71 -28.24
C GLU A 724 11.80 -23.89 -28.34
N LEU A 725 11.30 -24.04 -29.58
CA LEU A 725 9.90 -24.31 -29.91
C LEU A 725 9.77 -25.75 -30.41
N PHE A 726 8.94 -26.56 -29.75
CA PHE A 726 8.71 -27.96 -30.07
C PHE A 726 7.29 -28.39 -29.77
N THR A 727 6.88 -29.57 -30.21
CA THR A 727 5.55 -30.12 -29.97
C THR A 727 5.63 -31.32 -29.03
N THR A 728 4.73 -31.39 -28.05
CA THR A 728 4.58 -32.56 -27.16
C THR A 728 3.08 -32.75 -26.89
N ASP A 729 2.58 -33.99 -26.99
CA ASP A 729 1.16 -34.32 -26.80
C ASP A 729 0.20 -33.43 -27.63
N ASP A 730 0.55 -33.20 -28.90
CA ASP A 730 -0.16 -32.33 -29.87
C ASP A 730 -0.26 -30.84 -29.48
N GLN A 731 0.47 -30.40 -28.45
CA GLN A 731 0.54 -29.01 -28.01
C GLN A 731 1.92 -28.40 -28.33
N LYS A 732 1.94 -27.18 -28.88
CA LYS A 732 3.20 -26.44 -29.07
C LYS A 732 3.70 -25.90 -27.73
N MET A 733 5.00 -26.02 -27.50
CA MET A 733 5.68 -25.66 -26.26
C MET A 733 6.89 -24.77 -26.57
N LEU A 734 7.05 -23.69 -25.81
CA LEU A 734 8.21 -22.80 -25.85
C LEU A 734 8.98 -22.88 -24.54
N ARG A 735 10.30 -22.99 -24.59
CA ARG A 735 11.18 -22.85 -23.41
C ARG A 735 12.39 -21.99 -23.69
N LYS A 736 12.89 -21.31 -22.65
CA LYS A 736 14.13 -20.53 -22.68
C LYS A 736 15.26 -21.33 -22.05
N CYS A 737 16.42 -21.35 -22.67
CA CYS A 737 17.62 -21.99 -22.18
C CYS A 737 18.78 -20.98 -22.13
N SER A 738 19.58 -21.07 -21.08
CA SER A 738 20.90 -20.44 -21.02
C SER A 738 21.95 -21.49 -21.39
N ILE A 739 22.83 -21.13 -22.31
CA ILE A 739 23.87 -22.01 -22.84
C ILE A 739 25.22 -21.40 -22.51
N GLU A 740 26.06 -22.19 -21.83
CA GLU A 740 27.48 -21.89 -21.68
C GLU A 740 28.26 -22.55 -22.82
N ARG A 741 29.23 -21.83 -23.39
CA ARG A 741 30.21 -22.42 -24.30
C ARG A 741 31.18 -23.29 -23.50
N ASP A 742 31.60 -24.42 -24.08
CA ASP A 742 32.71 -25.22 -23.55
C ASP A 742 34.07 -24.50 -23.73
N GLU A 743 35.13 -25.00 -23.07
CA GLU A 743 36.48 -24.41 -23.11
C GLU A 743 37.07 -24.34 -24.52
N ASP A 744 36.62 -25.20 -25.43
CA ASP A 744 37.02 -25.24 -26.84
C ASP A 744 36.11 -24.40 -27.77
N GLY A 745 35.02 -23.83 -27.25
CA GLY A 745 34.06 -22.98 -27.95
C GLY A 745 33.20 -23.68 -29.02
N ARG A 746 33.08 -25.02 -28.98
CA ARG A 746 32.47 -25.85 -30.02
C ARG A 746 31.19 -26.58 -29.60
N SER A 747 31.05 -27.06 -28.36
CA SER A 747 29.88 -27.84 -27.93
C SER A 747 28.87 -26.98 -27.18
N ARG A 748 27.67 -26.79 -27.77
CA ARG A 748 26.58 -25.96 -27.23
C ARG A 748 25.53 -26.76 -26.43
N GLU A 749 25.66 -28.08 -26.31
CA GLU A 749 24.67 -28.94 -25.62
C GLU A 749 25.11 -29.45 -24.23
N LEU A 750 26.42 -29.40 -23.90
CA LEU A 750 26.95 -30.01 -22.67
C LEU A 750 26.65 -29.20 -21.39
N LYS A 751 26.41 -27.89 -21.50
CA LYS A 751 26.13 -26.99 -20.37
C LYS A 751 24.92 -26.10 -20.66
N LYS A 752 23.76 -26.74 -20.79
CA LYS A 752 22.47 -26.09 -21.07
C LYS A 752 21.56 -26.15 -19.85
N ILE A 753 21.07 -25.01 -19.40
CA ILE A 753 20.07 -24.90 -18.32
C ILE A 753 18.80 -24.28 -18.90
N CYS A 754 17.70 -25.03 -18.88
CA CYS A 754 16.42 -24.60 -19.46
C CYS A 754 15.35 -24.35 -18.40
N THR A 755 14.48 -23.37 -18.66
CA THR A 755 13.23 -23.20 -17.93
C THR A 755 12.27 -24.35 -18.22
N SER A 756 11.26 -24.50 -17.37
CA SER A 756 10.14 -25.39 -17.67
C SER A 756 9.45 -24.96 -18.99
N PRO A 757 9.02 -25.89 -19.84
CA PRO A 757 8.30 -25.57 -21.07
C PRO A 757 6.93 -24.97 -20.77
N ASN A 758 6.57 -23.89 -21.47
CA ASN A 758 5.25 -23.27 -21.42
C ASN A 758 4.50 -23.57 -22.72
N SER A 759 3.22 -23.90 -22.64
CA SER A 759 2.38 -24.05 -23.83
C SER A 759 2.26 -22.74 -24.58
N VAL A 760 2.26 -22.79 -25.92
CA VAL A 760 1.95 -21.68 -26.83
C VAL A 760 0.70 -21.96 -27.68
N VAL A 761 0.13 -20.95 -28.34
CA VAL A 761 -0.99 -21.16 -29.29
C VAL A 761 -0.56 -22.05 -30.46
N ASP A 762 -1.49 -22.81 -31.04
CA ASP A 762 -1.15 -23.85 -32.03
C ASP A 762 -0.54 -23.29 -33.32
N ASP A 763 -0.82 -22.03 -33.67
CA ASP A 763 -0.26 -21.32 -34.81
C ASP A 763 1.02 -20.53 -34.49
N PHE A 764 1.57 -20.63 -33.27
CA PHE A 764 2.75 -19.87 -32.85
C PHE A 764 3.96 -20.11 -33.77
N ASP A 765 4.53 -19.02 -34.29
CA ASP A 765 5.69 -18.96 -35.16
C ASP A 765 6.83 -18.24 -34.44
N LEU A 766 7.97 -18.91 -34.32
CA LEU A 766 9.10 -18.39 -33.54
C LEU A 766 9.64 -17.06 -34.07
N ILE A 767 9.57 -16.77 -35.37
CA ILE A 767 10.06 -15.52 -35.93
C ILE A 767 8.98 -14.44 -35.81
N LYS A 768 7.75 -14.74 -36.22
CA LYS A 768 6.67 -13.76 -36.23
C LYS A 768 6.22 -13.37 -34.84
N ASP A 769 6.08 -14.32 -33.91
CA ASP A 769 5.48 -14.05 -32.61
C ASP A 769 6.52 -13.68 -31.55
N LEU A 770 7.74 -14.24 -31.60
CA LEU A 770 8.79 -13.89 -30.65
C LEU A 770 9.46 -12.56 -31.02
N ILE A 771 9.79 -12.34 -32.30
CA ILE A 771 10.57 -11.18 -32.75
C ILE A 771 9.66 -10.03 -33.20
N ASN A 772 8.60 -10.34 -33.96
CA ASN A 772 7.72 -9.36 -34.61
C ASN A 772 6.30 -9.30 -34.00
N GLY A 773 6.07 -9.97 -32.87
CA GLY A 773 4.74 -10.12 -32.28
C GLY A 773 4.30 -8.84 -31.55
N GLU A 774 2.98 -8.63 -31.48
CA GLU A 774 2.41 -7.56 -30.64
C GLU A 774 2.54 -7.87 -29.14
N GLU A 775 2.64 -9.14 -28.77
CA GLU A 775 3.00 -9.58 -27.42
C GLU A 775 4.54 -9.67 -27.34
N ASP A 776 5.19 -8.83 -26.52
CA ASP A 776 6.66 -8.72 -26.39
C ASP A 776 7.27 -9.97 -25.70
N TYR A 777 7.20 -11.13 -26.36
CA TYR A 777 7.75 -12.40 -25.86
C TYR A 777 9.28 -12.38 -25.77
N LEU A 778 9.94 -11.63 -26.66
CA LEU A 778 11.37 -11.39 -26.61
C LEU A 778 11.66 -10.18 -25.71
N GLY A 779 11.61 -10.42 -24.41
CA GLY A 779 11.94 -9.40 -23.41
C GLY A 779 13.35 -8.82 -23.57
N LEU A 780 13.64 -7.76 -22.81
CA LEU A 780 14.91 -7.05 -22.88
C LEU A 780 16.10 -7.87 -22.38
N PHE A 781 17.26 -7.64 -22.99
CA PHE A 781 18.53 -8.24 -22.60
C PHE A 781 19.29 -7.26 -21.69
N ALA A 782 19.47 -7.67 -20.43
CA ALA A 782 20.23 -6.91 -19.45
C ALA A 782 21.73 -6.99 -19.74
N ILE A 783 22.37 -5.84 -19.95
CA ILE A 783 23.82 -5.69 -20.12
C ILE A 783 24.37 -4.96 -18.88
N PRO A 784 24.98 -5.67 -17.92
CA PRO A 784 25.51 -5.06 -16.71
C PRO A 784 26.44 -3.88 -17.02
N GLY A 785 26.18 -2.75 -16.35
CA GLY A 785 26.91 -1.49 -16.49
C GLY A 785 26.51 -0.59 -17.66
N ARG A 786 25.54 -0.99 -18.48
CA ARG A 786 25.05 -0.21 -19.63
C ARG A 786 23.53 -0.01 -19.61
N GLY A 787 22.75 -1.09 -19.54
CA GLY A 787 21.29 -1.01 -19.54
C GLY A 787 20.61 -2.26 -20.10
N ALA A 788 19.31 -2.16 -20.38
CA ALA A 788 18.53 -3.22 -21.00
C ALA A 788 18.27 -2.91 -22.47
N TYR A 789 18.66 -3.82 -23.34
CA TYR A 789 18.65 -3.64 -24.80
C TYR A 789 17.65 -4.57 -25.47
N LYS A 790 17.01 -4.08 -26.52
CA LYS A 790 16.26 -4.90 -27.48
C LYS A 790 17.14 -5.14 -28.71
N PRO A 791 17.30 -6.39 -29.18
CA PRO A 791 18.06 -6.63 -30.41
C PRO A 791 17.33 -6.00 -31.61
N ASP A 792 18.08 -5.35 -32.50
CA ASP A 792 17.56 -4.72 -33.71
C ASP A 792 17.59 -5.72 -34.88
N PHE A 793 16.53 -6.52 -34.99
CA PHE A 793 16.44 -7.49 -36.07
C PHE A 793 16.14 -6.84 -37.42
N PRO A 794 16.67 -7.39 -38.52
CA PRO A 794 16.32 -6.94 -39.85
C PRO A 794 14.84 -7.25 -40.16
N ALA A 795 14.22 -6.42 -41.02
CA ALA A 795 12.80 -6.54 -41.38
C ALA A 795 12.42 -7.88 -42.04
N SER A 796 13.39 -8.61 -42.59
CA SER A 796 13.23 -9.96 -43.13
C SER A 796 14.29 -10.88 -42.52
N ILE A 797 13.84 -11.91 -41.82
CA ILE A 797 14.68 -12.93 -41.18
C ILE A 797 14.28 -14.28 -41.80
N ASP A 798 15.26 -15.10 -42.15
CA ASP A 798 15.04 -16.45 -42.69
C ASP A 798 15.83 -17.48 -41.89
N TRP A 799 15.42 -18.74 -41.96
CA TRP A 799 16.14 -19.84 -41.33
C TRP A 799 17.46 -20.08 -42.07
N SER A 800 18.59 -20.04 -41.36
CA SER A 800 19.90 -20.34 -41.95
C SER A 800 20.83 -21.04 -40.95
N ASP A 801 21.30 -22.22 -41.35
CA ASP A 801 22.09 -23.10 -40.48
C ASP A 801 23.57 -22.70 -40.32
N ASP A 802 24.10 -21.81 -41.17
CA ASP A 802 25.56 -21.68 -41.35
C ASP A 802 26.24 -20.39 -40.83
N ASP A 803 25.53 -19.31 -40.48
CA ASP A 803 26.20 -18.04 -40.07
C ASP A 803 25.60 -17.37 -38.83
N ASP A 804 26.47 -16.98 -37.88
CA ASP A 804 26.11 -16.05 -36.80
C ASP A 804 25.92 -14.65 -37.39
N VAL A 805 24.69 -14.13 -37.35
CA VAL A 805 24.39 -12.80 -37.87
C VAL A 805 24.55 -11.76 -36.76
N VAL A 806 25.48 -10.83 -36.96
CA VAL A 806 25.73 -9.71 -36.04
C VAL A 806 24.64 -8.65 -36.25
N ILE A 807 23.99 -8.24 -35.16
CA ILE A 807 22.97 -7.17 -35.15
C ILE A 807 23.24 -6.17 -34.03
N ASP A 808 22.71 -4.98 -34.22
CA ASP A 808 22.80 -3.90 -33.26
C ASP A 808 21.81 -4.11 -32.11
N GLY A 809 22.02 -3.41 -31.01
CA GLY A 809 21.09 -3.35 -29.90
C GLY A 809 20.57 -1.94 -29.68
N ILE A 810 19.27 -1.81 -29.41
CA ILE A 810 18.64 -0.53 -29.06
C ILE A 810 18.42 -0.51 -27.55
N LEU A 811 18.98 0.49 -26.87
CA LEU A 811 18.74 0.70 -25.45
C LEU A 811 17.26 1.07 -25.22
N ARG A 812 16.58 0.31 -24.36
CA ARG A 812 15.17 0.55 -24.00
C ARG A 812 14.97 0.94 -22.54
N ALA A 813 15.91 0.59 -21.66
CA ALA A 813 15.88 1.04 -20.28
C ALA A 813 17.30 1.24 -19.74
N SER A 814 17.55 2.37 -19.11
CA SER A 814 18.82 2.64 -18.43
C SER A 814 18.90 1.89 -17.11
N PHE A 815 20.09 1.41 -16.76
CA PHE A 815 20.35 1.00 -15.40
C PHE A 815 20.67 2.20 -14.53
N VAL A 816 19.90 2.32 -13.46
CA VAL A 816 20.00 3.38 -12.47
C VAL A 816 20.01 2.73 -11.10
N GLN A 817 20.76 3.31 -10.16
CA GLN A 817 20.72 2.89 -8.76
C GLN A 817 19.58 3.61 -8.03
N GLY A 818 18.57 2.83 -7.63
CA GLY A 818 17.44 3.32 -6.83
C GLY A 818 17.60 3.00 -5.34
N LEU A 819 16.51 3.19 -4.60
CA LEU A 819 16.39 2.89 -3.18
C LEU A 819 15.22 1.93 -2.96
N ASP A 820 15.49 0.66 -2.67
CA ASP A 820 14.42 -0.29 -2.28
C ASP A 820 13.92 0.00 -0.86
N GLN A 821 14.84 0.42 0.01
CA GLN A 821 14.52 0.71 1.39
C GLN A 821 15.51 1.69 1.98
N LEU A 822 14.98 2.73 2.61
CA LEU A 822 15.71 3.59 3.54
C LEU A 822 14.85 3.71 4.79
N ASN A 823 15.39 3.36 5.95
CA ASN A 823 14.76 3.63 7.23
C ASN A 823 15.70 4.50 8.06
N LEU A 824 15.15 5.54 8.65
CA LEU A 824 15.79 6.35 9.67
C LEU A 824 14.88 6.35 10.88
N ARG A 825 15.44 6.07 12.06
CA ARG A 825 14.76 6.19 13.34
C ARG A 825 15.62 7.03 14.25
N VAL A 826 15.04 8.10 14.77
CA VAL A 826 15.62 8.92 15.83
C VAL A 826 14.70 8.80 17.04
N ALA A 827 15.26 8.45 18.18
CA ALA A 827 14.52 8.38 19.43
C ALA A 827 15.40 8.92 20.55
N HIS A 828 14.78 9.59 21.52
CA HIS A 828 15.50 10.02 22.71
C HIS A 828 14.65 9.87 23.96
N GLU A 829 15.37 9.76 25.07
CA GLU A 829 14.81 9.70 26.40
C GLU A 829 15.63 10.66 27.26
N LEU A 830 14.95 11.65 27.83
CA LEU A 830 15.55 12.66 28.70
C LEU A 830 15.03 12.49 30.13
N VAL A 831 15.77 13.02 31.09
CA VAL A 831 15.44 12.95 32.52
C VAL A 831 15.16 14.34 33.06
N ASP A 832 13.99 14.54 33.63
CA ASP A 832 13.61 15.75 34.37
C ASP A 832 14.06 15.67 35.83
N MET A 833 14.56 16.79 36.34
CA MET A 833 14.96 16.93 37.73
C MET A 833 13.99 17.89 38.42
N VAL A 834 12.99 17.33 39.11
CA VAL A 834 12.01 18.13 39.87
C VAL A 834 12.27 17.93 41.36
N ASN A 835 12.61 19.00 42.08
CA ASN A 835 12.94 18.95 43.52
C ASN A 835 14.02 17.89 43.87
N ASN A 836 15.06 17.76 43.04
CA ASN A 836 16.12 16.74 43.14
C ASN A 836 15.65 15.28 43.02
N VAL A 837 14.44 15.06 42.48
CA VAL A 837 13.95 13.72 42.11
C VAL A 837 14.04 13.59 40.59
N ALA A 838 14.78 12.58 40.14
CA ALA A 838 14.88 12.24 38.72
C ALA A 838 13.61 11.51 38.25
N THR A 839 12.94 12.08 37.25
CA THR A 839 11.78 11.48 36.58
C THR A 839 12.00 11.44 35.09
N ARG A 840 11.35 10.51 34.39
CA ARG A 840 11.42 10.44 32.93
C ARG A 840 10.68 11.64 32.32
N ALA A 841 11.35 12.39 31.45
CA ALA A 841 10.70 13.40 30.62
C ALA A 841 9.82 12.72 29.55
N PRO A 842 8.91 13.44 28.87
CA PRO A 842 8.18 12.90 27.72
C PRO A 842 9.11 12.21 26.72
N ARG A 843 8.67 11.10 26.11
CA ARG A 843 9.46 10.39 25.09
C ARG A 843 9.19 11.00 23.72
N ALA A 844 10.22 11.06 22.87
CA ALA A 844 10.04 11.42 21.46
C ALA A 844 10.64 10.37 20.53
N ILE A 845 9.99 10.18 19.38
CA ILE A 845 10.42 9.29 18.32
C ILE A 845 10.05 9.88 16.96
N VAL A 846 10.95 9.74 15.99
CA VAL A 846 10.71 10.00 14.58
C VAL A 846 11.21 8.80 13.80
N ASN A 847 10.33 8.21 12.99
CA ASN A 847 10.65 7.15 12.05
C ASN A 847 10.36 7.65 10.65
N VAL A 848 11.35 7.60 9.77
CA VAL A 848 11.21 7.89 8.34
C VAL A 848 11.49 6.61 7.57
N ARG A 849 10.62 6.28 6.62
CA ARG A 849 10.80 5.19 5.67
C ARG A 849 10.67 5.77 4.27
N VAL A 850 11.60 5.45 3.39
CA VAL A 850 11.57 5.84 1.98
C VAL A 850 11.80 4.60 1.14
N ASN A 851 10.96 4.42 0.13
CA ASN A 851 11.15 3.45 -0.93
C ASN A 851 11.05 4.22 -2.25
N ARG A 852 12.14 4.30 -3.01
CA ARG A 852 12.21 5.05 -4.26
C ARG A 852 13.01 4.22 -5.26
N PRO A 853 12.42 3.18 -5.88
CA PRO A 853 13.13 2.34 -6.84
C PRO A 853 13.49 3.11 -8.12
N THR A 854 12.66 4.07 -8.53
CA THR A 854 12.91 4.94 -9.71
C THR A 854 12.60 6.40 -9.37
N VAL A 855 12.89 7.33 -10.30
CA VAL A 855 12.55 8.75 -10.12
C VAL A 855 11.04 8.96 -9.98
N ASP A 856 10.25 8.23 -10.78
CA ASP A 856 8.81 8.40 -10.94
C ASP A 856 7.95 7.47 -10.06
N ASN A 857 8.58 6.54 -9.34
CA ASN A 857 7.90 5.63 -8.42
C ASN A 857 8.57 5.74 -7.06
N TRP A 858 7.85 6.30 -6.09
CA TRP A 858 8.37 6.47 -4.75
C TRP A 858 7.29 6.54 -3.69
N GLU A 859 7.64 6.12 -2.49
CA GLU A 859 6.84 6.13 -1.29
C GLU A 859 7.68 6.68 -0.15
N VAL A 860 7.13 7.61 0.62
CA VAL A 860 7.69 8.09 1.89
C VAL A 860 6.66 7.90 2.98
N ALA A 861 7.10 7.45 4.15
CA ALA A 861 6.29 7.39 5.35
C ALA A 861 7.07 7.97 6.54
N ILE A 862 6.46 8.88 7.28
CA ILE A 862 7.03 9.56 8.44
C ILE A 862 6.09 9.35 9.61
N ALA A 863 6.56 8.71 10.68
CA ALA A 863 5.86 8.62 11.95
C ALA A 863 6.60 9.44 13.00
N ALA A 864 5.93 10.41 13.62
CA ALA A 864 6.45 11.18 14.73
C ALA A 864 5.55 11.00 15.96
N GLY A 865 6.14 10.91 17.15
CA GLY A 865 5.40 10.80 18.39
C GLY A 865 6.09 11.53 19.53
N TYR A 866 5.28 12.18 20.35
CA TYR A 866 5.65 12.92 21.54
C TYR A 866 4.76 12.46 22.72
N ASP A 867 5.36 12.31 23.90
CA ASP A 867 4.69 11.88 25.15
C ASP A 867 3.90 10.57 25.00
N TYR A 868 4.50 9.61 24.27
CA TYR A 868 3.88 8.31 23.97
C TYR A 868 4.26 7.24 24.99
N ASP A 869 3.30 6.33 25.23
CA ASP A 869 3.44 5.22 26.17
C ASP A 869 3.95 3.95 25.47
N TYR A 870 3.43 3.68 24.26
CA TYR A 870 3.75 2.50 23.46
C TYR A 870 3.60 2.78 21.95
N LEU A 871 4.12 1.88 21.11
CA LEU A 871 3.94 1.91 19.66
C LEU A 871 2.84 0.92 19.28
N VAL A 872 1.83 1.38 18.55
CA VAL A 872 0.84 0.49 17.92
C VAL A 872 1.09 0.46 16.41
N ASP A 873 1.67 -0.64 15.94
CA ASP A 873 2.20 -0.77 14.58
C ASP A 873 3.24 0.32 14.28
N VAL A 874 2.88 1.35 13.49
CA VAL A 874 3.75 2.48 13.13
C VAL A 874 3.45 3.75 13.93
N LEU A 875 2.32 3.83 14.64
CA LEU A 875 1.88 5.04 15.31
C LEU A 875 2.20 5.02 16.81
N PRO A 876 2.96 5.99 17.33
CA PRO A 876 3.11 6.18 18.77
C PRO A 876 1.76 6.56 19.40
N THR A 877 1.44 5.96 20.55
CA THR A 877 0.11 6.11 21.19
C THR A 877 0.27 6.09 22.70
N GLY A 878 -0.69 6.69 23.40
CA GLY A 878 -0.66 6.86 24.84
C GLY A 878 -1.74 7.80 25.33
N THR A 879 -1.83 7.94 26.64
CA THR A 879 -2.85 8.77 27.29
C THR A 879 -2.68 10.27 27.03
N ARG A 880 -1.44 10.72 26.81
CA ARG A 880 -1.08 12.11 26.50
C ARG A 880 -0.36 12.28 25.17
N ALA A 881 -0.24 11.19 24.40
CA ALA A 881 0.53 11.16 23.17
C ALA A 881 0.01 12.19 22.15
N GLN A 882 0.94 12.90 21.52
CA GLN A 882 0.70 13.69 20.32
C GLN A 882 1.50 13.02 19.20
N SER A 883 0.84 12.57 18.14
CA SER A 883 1.49 11.76 17.11
C SER A 883 0.98 12.07 15.72
N LEU A 884 1.89 11.97 14.75
CA LEU A 884 1.66 12.22 13.34
C LEU A 884 2.17 11.01 12.56
N TYR A 885 1.39 10.55 11.59
CA TYR A 885 1.85 9.60 10.58
C TYR A 885 1.50 10.15 9.21
N LEU A 886 2.49 10.51 8.43
CA LEU A 886 2.36 10.94 7.04
C LEU A 886 2.82 9.79 6.15
N SER A 887 2.07 9.44 5.13
CA SER A 887 2.53 8.61 4.02
C SER A 887 2.15 9.23 2.69
N TYR A 888 3.08 9.22 1.74
CA TYR A 888 2.87 9.74 0.40
C TYR A 888 3.45 8.75 -0.61
N LEU A 889 2.64 8.39 -1.60
CA LEU A 889 2.99 7.43 -2.63
C LEU A 889 2.76 8.08 -3.99
N VAL A 890 3.75 7.99 -4.87
CA VAL A 890 3.69 8.40 -6.27
C VAL A 890 3.94 7.18 -7.12
N ARG A 891 3.07 6.95 -8.10
CA ARG A 891 3.21 5.87 -9.08
C ARG A 891 2.95 6.38 -10.48
N ASP A 892 3.87 6.05 -11.38
CA ASP A 892 3.58 5.98 -12.80
C ASP A 892 2.93 4.63 -13.09
N LEU A 893 1.70 4.66 -13.61
CA LEU A 893 0.93 3.48 -13.91
C LEU A 893 1.25 2.89 -15.29
N GLY A 894 1.96 3.60 -16.16
CA GLY A 894 2.27 3.19 -17.53
C GLY A 894 1.01 2.92 -18.37
N GLY A 895 0.68 3.76 -19.34
CA GLY A 895 -0.50 3.54 -20.18
C GLY A 895 -0.32 2.46 -21.23
N GLN A 896 -1.43 2.05 -21.85
CA GLN A 896 -1.38 1.37 -23.15
C GLN A 896 -1.08 2.42 -24.24
N GLY A 897 0.07 2.31 -24.91
CA GLY A 897 0.54 3.27 -25.91
C GLY A 897 1.43 4.37 -25.33
N ASP A 898 1.45 5.56 -25.96
CA ASP A 898 2.34 6.68 -25.60
C ASP A 898 1.88 7.51 -24.38
N LYS A 899 0.72 7.19 -23.78
CA LYS A 899 0.16 7.95 -22.66
C LYS A 899 0.70 7.47 -21.33
N ARG A 900 1.13 8.39 -20.46
CA ARG A 900 1.56 8.07 -19.09
C ARG A 900 0.56 8.62 -18.09
N PHE A 901 0.15 7.79 -17.14
CA PHE A 901 -0.80 8.15 -16.09
C PHE A 901 -0.12 8.11 -14.74
N PHE A 902 -0.32 9.14 -13.94
CA PHE A 902 0.23 9.23 -12.60
C PHE A 902 -0.90 9.17 -11.58
N THR A 903 -0.63 8.44 -10.50
CA THR A 903 -1.46 8.41 -9.31
C THR A 903 -0.59 8.79 -8.11
N GLU A 904 -1.04 9.81 -7.38
CA GLU A 904 -0.46 10.22 -6.11
C GLU A 904 -1.47 9.98 -4.98
N LEU A 905 -1.05 9.23 -3.95
CA LEU A 905 -1.86 8.91 -2.78
C LEU A 905 -1.19 9.46 -1.52
N GLY A 906 -1.89 10.34 -0.81
CA GLY A 906 -1.45 10.87 0.47
C GLY A 906 -2.30 10.34 1.63
N SER A 907 -1.70 10.21 2.80
CA SER A 907 -2.40 9.94 4.05
C SER A 907 -1.69 10.65 5.21
N LEU A 908 -2.43 11.39 6.01
CA LEU A 908 -1.98 12.00 7.25
C LEU A 908 -2.89 11.54 8.38
N ILE A 909 -2.33 10.83 9.35
CA ILE A 909 -3.02 10.44 10.57
C ILE A 909 -2.47 11.31 11.70
N VAL A 910 -3.37 11.95 12.43
CA VAL A 910 -3.03 12.69 13.63
C VAL A 910 -3.72 12.04 14.81
N PHE A 911 -2.94 11.67 15.82
CA PHE A 911 -3.44 11.14 17.07
C PHE A 911 -3.11 12.08 18.22
N ARG A 912 -4.12 12.36 19.05
CA ARG A 912 -3.98 13.19 20.25
C ARG A 912 -4.68 12.52 21.42
N GLY A 913 -3.90 12.19 22.45
CA GLY A 913 -4.37 11.78 23.77
C GLY A 913 -4.64 12.98 24.67
N GLY A 914 -5.53 12.79 25.64
CA GLY A 914 -5.79 13.79 26.69
C GLY A 914 -6.55 15.02 26.24
N VAL A 915 -7.30 14.93 25.14
CA VAL A 915 -8.08 16.04 24.59
C VAL A 915 -9.28 16.32 25.51
N LYS A 916 -9.41 17.58 25.95
CA LYS A 916 -10.50 18.03 26.86
C LYS A 916 -11.60 18.83 26.16
N LEU A 917 -11.56 18.93 24.83
CA LEU A 917 -12.53 19.73 24.06
C LEU A 917 -13.98 19.25 24.28
N PHE A 918 -14.18 17.93 24.35
CA PHE A 918 -15.51 17.32 24.36
C PHE A 918 -15.85 16.57 25.66
N THR A 919 -14.99 16.66 26.69
CA THR A 919 -15.16 15.95 27.96
C THR A 919 -14.63 16.74 29.14
N ASN A 920 -15.31 16.60 30.28
CA ASN A 920 -14.87 17.12 31.57
C ASN A 920 -13.99 16.13 32.35
N ASP A 921 -13.71 14.94 31.80
CA ASP A 921 -12.79 13.99 32.42
C ASP A 921 -11.40 14.64 32.56
N GLU A 922 -10.82 14.55 33.76
CA GLU A 922 -9.49 15.08 34.04
C GLU A 922 -8.41 14.48 33.13
N LYS A 923 -8.60 13.23 32.69
CA LYS A 923 -7.69 12.53 31.78
C LYS A 923 -7.88 12.92 30.32
N GLY A 924 -8.97 13.60 29.98
CA GLY A 924 -9.37 13.85 28.59
C GLY A 924 -9.69 12.56 27.82
N GLU A 925 -9.89 12.70 26.52
CA GLU A 925 -10.13 11.57 25.61
C GLU A 925 -9.05 11.48 24.51
N SER A 926 -9.02 10.34 23.84
CA SER A 926 -8.12 10.06 22.73
C SER A 926 -8.85 10.27 21.40
N ILE A 927 -8.33 11.15 20.54
CA ILE A 927 -8.93 11.50 19.26
C ILE A 927 -7.95 11.21 18.13
N GLY A 928 -8.44 10.51 17.10
CA GLY A 928 -7.73 10.27 15.85
C GLY A 928 -8.44 10.94 14.68
N VAL A 929 -7.66 11.60 13.83
CA VAL A 929 -8.09 12.14 12.53
C VAL A 929 -7.23 11.56 11.43
N THR A 930 -7.85 11.24 10.30
CA THR A 930 -7.18 10.80 9.09
C THR A 930 -7.56 11.72 7.95
N LEU A 931 -6.57 12.30 7.28
CA LEU A 931 -6.73 12.99 6.01
C LEU A 931 -6.14 12.09 4.93
N ALA A 932 -6.90 11.73 3.92
CA ALA A 932 -6.39 10.99 2.76
C ALA A 932 -6.48 11.87 1.52
N SER A 933 -5.56 11.76 0.58
CA SER A 933 -5.65 12.40 -0.72
C SER A 933 -5.47 11.39 -1.83
N ARG A 934 -6.16 11.64 -2.95
CA ARG A 934 -5.95 10.93 -4.21
C ARG A 934 -5.88 11.96 -5.31
N VAL A 935 -4.82 11.87 -6.11
CA VAL A 935 -4.61 12.72 -7.27
C VAL A 935 -4.29 11.83 -8.45
N ASP A 936 -5.15 11.84 -9.45
CA ASP A 936 -4.96 11.11 -10.71
C ASP A 936 -4.83 12.13 -11.87
N TYR A 937 -3.85 11.93 -12.76
CA TYR A 937 -3.68 12.77 -13.95
C TYR A 937 -2.93 12.07 -15.09
N GLU A 938 -3.17 12.54 -16.31
CA GLU A 938 -2.45 12.14 -17.52
C GLU A 938 -1.29 13.11 -17.75
N LEU A 939 -0.09 12.58 -18.04
CA LEU A 939 1.03 13.38 -18.54
C LEU A 939 0.81 13.73 -20.01
N GLY A 940 1.02 14.99 -20.35
CA GLY A 940 1.01 15.50 -21.72
C GLY A 940 1.87 16.76 -21.86
N ASP A 941 1.59 17.54 -22.91
CA ASP A 941 2.43 18.66 -23.31
C ASP A 941 2.14 19.93 -22.47
N GLU A 942 2.81 20.02 -21.31
CA GLU A 942 3.17 21.26 -20.57
C GLU A 942 2.12 22.40 -20.48
N SER A 943 0.98 22.21 -19.81
CA SER A 943 0.04 23.33 -19.59
C SER A 943 -0.65 23.43 -18.22
N THR A 944 -0.63 22.38 -17.39
CA THR A 944 -1.42 22.34 -16.14
C THR A 944 -0.62 21.75 -14.97
N PRO A 945 -0.57 22.40 -13.80
CA PRO A 945 -0.03 21.80 -12.58
C PRO A 945 -1.00 20.76 -12.02
N CYS A 946 -0.52 19.56 -11.69
CA CYS A 946 -1.30 18.57 -10.93
C CYS A 946 -0.38 17.74 -10.03
N GLY A 947 -0.92 17.27 -8.91
CA GLY A 947 -0.18 16.49 -7.93
C GLY A 947 0.92 17.30 -7.23
N TYR A 948 1.79 16.60 -6.50
CA TYR A 948 3.01 17.16 -5.90
C TYR A 948 4.23 16.81 -6.74
N ALA A 949 4.29 15.58 -7.28
CA ALA A 949 5.50 15.05 -7.91
C ALA A 949 5.92 15.83 -9.17
N ASN A 950 4.93 16.19 -10.00
CA ASN A 950 5.17 16.85 -11.29
C ASN A 950 4.56 18.26 -11.37
N ARG A 951 4.20 18.86 -10.23
CA ARG A 951 3.52 20.16 -10.19
C ARG A 951 4.31 21.26 -10.88
N ASP A 952 5.61 21.32 -10.59
CA ASP A 952 6.52 22.34 -11.12
C ASP A 952 6.88 22.11 -12.60
N GLN A 953 6.62 20.91 -13.12
CA GLN A 953 6.88 20.57 -14.51
C GLN A 953 5.71 20.96 -15.44
N LEU A 954 4.53 21.27 -14.89
CA LEU A 954 3.32 21.67 -15.63
C LEU A 954 2.84 20.64 -16.67
N VAL A 955 3.24 19.40 -16.53
CA VAL A 955 3.08 18.34 -17.54
C VAL A 955 1.71 17.65 -17.53
N ALA A 956 0.70 18.11 -16.77
CA ALA A 956 -0.61 17.47 -16.79
C ALA A 956 -1.43 17.93 -18.02
N VAL A 957 -2.16 16.99 -18.63
CA VAL A 957 -3.15 17.30 -19.68
C VAL A 957 -4.26 18.16 -19.06
N ALA A 958 -4.61 19.28 -19.71
CA ALA A 958 -5.67 20.16 -19.25
C ALA A 958 -7.00 19.41 -19.04
N GLY A 959 -7.59 19.57 -17.85
CA GLY A 959 -8.84 18.88 -17.47
C GLY A 959 -8.68 17.43 -17.03
N SER A 960 -7.46 16.88 -16.96
CA SER A 960 -7.20 15.51 -16.50
C SER A 960 -6.90 15.38 -15.00
N CYS A 961 -6.76 16.50 -14.28
CA CYS A 961 -6.40 16.51 -12.87
C CYS A 961 -7.63 16.29 -11.98
N ASP A 962 -7.73 15.12 -11.36
CA ASP A 962 -8.72 14.83 -10.33
C ASP A 962 -8.03 14.74 -8.96
N ALA A 963 -8.06 15.84 -8.19
CA ALA A 963 -7.43 15.94 -6.89
C ALA A 963 -8.48 16.09 -5.79
N VAL A 964 -8.62 15.07 -4.94
CA VAL A 964 -9.60 15.05 -3.86
C VAL A 964 -8.93 14.68 -2.54
N GLY A 965 -9.18 15.49 -1.51
CA GLY A 965 -8.85 15.17 -0.12
C GLY A 965 -10.07 14.67 0.65
N TYR A 966 -9.90 13.75 1.60
CA TYR A 966 -10.96 13.14 2.41
C TYR A 966 -10.59 13.29 3.87
N ILE A 967 -11.50 13.80 4.70
CA ILE A 967 -11.29 13.97 6.13
C ILE A 967 -12.15 12.96 6.89
N THR A 968 -11.49 12.07 7.62
CA THR A 968 -12.11 11.11 8.51
C THR A 968 -11.87 11.52 9.96
N PHE A 969 -12.94 11.70 10.73
CA PHE A 969 -12.90 12.01 12.16
C PHE A 969 -13.59 10.88 12.93
N ARG A 970 -12.93 10.31 13.94
CA ARG A 970 -13.45 9.15 14.72
C ARG A 970 -13.99 8.02 13.82
N ASN A 971 -13.21 7.64 12.80
CA ASN A 971 -13.52 6.58 11.83
C ASN A 971 -14.76 6.82 10.94
N ALA A 972 -15.21 8.07 10.83
CA ALA A 972 -16.26 8.46 9.90
C ALA A 972 -15.76 9.51 8.92
N LEU A 973 -15.96 9.29 7.61
CA LEU A 973 -15.74 10.32 6.60
C LEU A 973 -16.72 11.47 6.87
N VAL A 974 -16.18 12.65 7.16
CA VAL A 974 -16.95 13.83 7.59
C VAL A 974 -16.91 14.98 6.59
N ALA A 975 -15.83 15.09 5.82
CA ALA A 975 -15.62 16.19 4.88
C ALA A 975 -14.70 15.80 3.73
N VAL A 976 -14.74 16.60 2.67
CA VAL A 976 -13.94 16.46 1.45
C VAL A 976 -13.25 17.79 1.18
N ILE A 977 -11.97 17.76 0.81
CA ILE A 977 -11.18 18.95 0.46
C ILE A 977 -11.05 19.02 -1.06
N ARG A 978 -11.34 20.19 -1.63
CA ARG A 978 -11.20 20.46 -3.07
C ARG A 978 -10.68 21.87 -3.31
N GLU A 979 -10.09 22.07 -4.48
CA GLU A 979 -9.81 23.41 -4.99
C GLU A 979 -11.06 23.96 -5.67
N GLU A 980 -11.55 25.09 -5.18
CA GLU A 980 -12.75 25.75 -5.68
C GLU A 980 -12.40 27.21 -5.96
N ARG A 981 -12.49 27.64 -7.23
CA ARG A 981 -12.19 29.03 -7.63
C ARG A 981 -10.81 29.53 -7.14
N GLY A 982 -9.82 28.63 -7.07
CA GLY A 982 -8.45 28.94 -6.63
C GLY A 982 -8.26 29.04 -5.11
N VAL A 983 -9.19 28.49 -4.30
CA VAL A 983 -9.02 28.33 -2.85
C VAL A 983 -9.30 26.88 -2.44
N TYR A 984 -8.62 26.38 -1.41
CA TYR A 984 -8.89 25.05 -0.87
C TYR A 984 -10.03 25.11 0.15
N VAL A 985 -11.13 24.42 -0.15
CA VAL A 985 -12.34 24.37 0.67
C VAL A 985 -12.52 22.95 1.19
N ALA A 986 -12.73 22.81 2.51
CA ALA A 986 -13.22 21.55 3.07
C ALA A 986 -14.73 21.64 3.25
N ARG A 987 -15.48 20.85 2.47
CA ARG A 987 -16.94 20.73 2.55
C ARG A 987 -17.33 19.54 3.42
N PHE A 988 -18.08 19.78 4.48
CA PHE A 988 -18.66 18.77 5.35
C PHE A 988 -19.90 18.15 4.70
N SER A 989 -20.21 16.91 5.03
CA SER A 989 -21.35 16.20 4.44
C SER A 989 -22.72 16.81 4.77
N ASP A 990 -22.79 17.71 5.75
CA ASP A 990 -24.00 18.47 6.11
C ASP A 990 -24.11 19.82 5.36
N GLY A 991 -23.22 20.09 4.40
CA GLY A 991 -23.22 21.31 3.59
C GLY A 991 -22.43 22.48 4.19
N ARG A 992 -21.94 22.36 5.43
CA ARG A 992 -21.02 23.37 5.99
C ARG A 992 -19.67 23.32 5.27
N PHE A 993 -18.95 24.43 5.29
CA PHE A 993 -17.61 24.48 4.71
C PHE A 993 -16.65 25.33 5.54
N ILE A 994 -15.36 25.00 5.44
CA ILE A 994 -14.25 25.81 5.95
C ILE A 994 -13.30 26.10 4.79
N VAL A 995 -12.81 27.35 4.72
CA VAL A 995 -11.75 27.73 3.78
C VAL A 995 -10.42 27.47 4.47
N LEU A 996 -9.61 26.57 3.91
CA LEU A 996 -8.32 26.18 4.48
C LEU A 996 -7.19 27.13 4.07
N GLY A 997 -7.30 27.74 2.89
CA GLY A 997 -6.29 28.67 2.36
C GLY A 997 -6.55 29.07 0.90
N VAL A 998 -5.75 30.04 0.42
CA VAL A 998 -5.67 30.50 -0.97
C VAL A 998 -4.43 29.92 -1.61
#